data_AF-A0A1C3JL46-F1
#
_entry.id   AF-A0A1C3JL46-F1
#
_cell.length_a   1.000
_cell.length_b   1.000
_cell.length_c   1.000
_cell.angle_alpha   90.00
_cell.angle_beta   90.00
_cell.angle_gamma   90.00
#
_symmetry.space_group_name_H-M   'P 1'
#
loop_
_entity.id
_entity.type
_entity.pdbx_description
1 polymer ?
#
loop_
_entity_poly.entity_id
_entity_poly.type
_entity_poly.pdbx_seq_one_letter_code
_entity_poly.pdbx_strand_id
1 'polypeptide(L)'
;MARRSILARNSRIKLTQREARVEGDFNESWLEFKHLKRTINLSELFFKSGNKSGIQIPKRIEYVKNVARGINLALMDKGSTYTFTNSYYSFRRYVYWCDKNKLDPFSRDGYLGYVGDDGKLNSLIKQNDEALPFLFDYDDGDMLGITEKYALNNNGHIRKYLKLSGVFDPLWDSAREPFSEKDQNLTISYSSDVTKIAVKRLSNVFDSLFNAVKEHYLKCGNTIPDDLTVEVPSLGEVNFNGNTRQCESPINTLMLSGYALFCFYTALNQSVILKSAHPIIIDKRNYKDKTIKMISLSLWKTRSGKFVASELTDEVHDINKNEFDVDVEKKTGVNLVEKLVEIAEMFGTTEKGAPLFWSMRKNSEIIEFDIGWMKFLSEKLNIKPIDTTPCNHIFAAALSLATKNAFLEIFSKNNEEGERVVSKKTINLTKGKAYKEVCSCAIALISSYNEPESFYGAKIPLTYTKTEGGFSIGFENDIGSGEFYIPAEYEKTIRNLESWAMSFKENKYLIPLKEAQRGRQVYVWNNPKLPPSLHQTIKWLGIGHGHYYLDLTSRRFRSFTAEMLYSDEDMGAEGSLILDNDINTFDVAYSGGNPEFNQLIFSQALEVASLIFKGIEKEKAKEKLLKYLKKEVLAYDKLIADKMYFNQNGFACNGKPDINKDIAKDLHRSASLRAENLGVGQAKTIPCYQLDQCCYCNSAKMADDENQIYKMISFVEILKNKADQKPDDEIELIKSAHYLMLIIHENIPHETINNAQKRLLLEGLHPLVRSMDVAELII
;
A
#
# COMPACT_ATOMS: atom_id res chain seq x y z
N MET A 1 25.94 -43.27 -0.45
CA MET A 1 26.76 -42.68 0.62
C MET A 1 26.04 -41.46 1.19
N ALA A 2 25.40 -41.62 2.35
CA ALA A 2 24.63 -40.56 3.00
C ALA A 2 25.57 -39.46 3.55
N ARG A 3 25.40 -38.21 3.09
CA ARG A 3 26.09 -37.05 3.65
C ARG A 3 25.47 -36.74 5.02
N ARG A 4 26.25 -36.96 6.08
CA ARG A 4 25.90 -36.65 7.48
C ARG A 4 25.58 -35.17 7.65
N SER A 5 24.44 -34.88 8.26
CA SER A 5 23.98 -33.55 8.65
C SER A 5 24.96 -32.89 9.64
N ILE A 6 25.40 -31.68 9.31
CA ILE A 6 26.26 -30.81 10.14
C ILE A 6 25.49 -30.23 11.35
N LEU A 7 24.16 -30.40 11.41
CA LEU A 7 23.30 -29.81 12.44
C LEU A 7 23.31 -30.57 13.78
N ALA A 8 23.87 -31.79 13.85
CA ALA A 8 23.84 -32.59 15.08
C ALA A 8 24.93 -32.23 16.11
N ARG A 9 25.89 -31.33 15.79
CA ARG A 9 27.02 -31.00 16.69
C ARG A 9 26.89 -29.71 17.49
N ASN A 10 25.92 -28.84 17.21
CA ASN A 10 25.82 -27.53 17.87
C ASN A 10 24.81 -27.45 19.04
N SER A 11 24.05 -28.50 19.33
CA SER A 11 23.09 -28.52 20.44
C SER A 11 23.71 -28.83 21.82
N ARG A 12 25.01 -29.14 21.87
CA ARG A 12 25.76 -29.42 23.11
C ARG A 12 26.93 -28.45 23.34
N ILE A 13 26.83 -27.21 22.86
CA ILE A 13 27.62 -26.11 23.45
C ILE A 13 27.00 -25.82 24.83
N LYS A 14 27.41 -26.67 25.76
CA LYS A 14 27.36 -26.66 27.23
C LYS A 14 26.48 -25.58 27.88
N LEU A 15 25.27 -25.96 28.30
CA LEU A 15 24.58 -25.33 29.45
C LEU A 15 25.56 -25.12 30.64
N THR A 16 26.45 -26.09 30.85
CA THR A 16 27.49 -26.07 31.88
C THR A 16 28.57 -24.99 31.71
N GLN A 17 28.80 -24.42 30.52
CA GLN A 17 29.70 -23.27 30.33
C GLN A 17 28.99 -21.93 30.57
N ARG A 18 27.66 -21.88 30.41
CA ARG A 18 26.85 -20.72 30.78
C ARG A 18 26.74 -20.59 32.28
N GLU A 19 26.46 -21.69 32.98
CA GLU A 19 26.37 -21.75 34.44
C GLU A 19 27.71 -21.42 35.12
N ALA A 20 28.83 -21.97 34.62
CA ALA A 20 30.18 -21.66 35.13
C ALA A 20 30.65 -20.20 34.90
N ARG A 21 29.97 -19.41 34.07
CA ARG A 21 30.26 -17.97 33.85
C ARG A 21 29.39 -17.05 34.71
N VAL A 22 28.39 -17.60 35.40
CA VAL A 22 27.52 -16.85 36.33
C VAL A 22 28.18 -16.71 37.70
N GLU A 23 29.13 -17.58 38.04
CA GLU A 23 29.94 -17.54 39.27
C GLU A 23 31.10 -16.52 39.17
N GLY A 24 30.76 -15.23 39.26
CA GLY A 24 31.74 -14.15 39.35
C GLY A 24 31.13 -12.88 39.95
N ASP A 25 31.97 -12.08 40.63
CA ASP A 25 31.56 -10.79 41.20
C ASP A 25 31.00 -9.86 40.12
N PHE A 26 29.95 -9.12 40.48
CA PHE A 26 29.31 -8.17 39.57
C PHE A 26 30.28 -7.03 39.22
N ASN A 27 30.46 -6.78 37.92
CA ASN A 27 31.28 -5.67 37.45
C ASN A 27 30.40 -4.47 37.07
N GLU A 28 30.66 -3.30 37.69
CA GLU A 28 29.88 -2.07 37.45
C GLU A 28 29.90 -1.60 35.99
N SER A 29 30.97 -1.90 35.23
CA SER A 29 31.03 -1.58 33.80
C SER A 29 29.93 -2.27 32.98
N TRP A 30 29.31 -3.35 33.49
CA TRP A 30 28.20 -4.02 32.82
C TRP A 30 26.91 -3.22 32.82
N LEU A 31 26.80 -2.18 33.66
CA LEU A 31 25.68 -1.25 33.63
C LEU A 31 25.67 -0.38 32.38
N GLU A 32 26.77 -0.35 31.62
CA GLU A 32 26.87 0.44 30.40
C GLU A 32 27.16 -0.44 29.18
N PHE A 33 26.45 -0.17 28.08
CA PHE A 33 26.78 -0.77 26.79
C PHE A 33 26.60 0.24 25.66
N LYS A 34 27.39 0.08 24.59
CA LYS A 34 27.40 0.99 23.44
C LYS A 34 26.66 0.40 22.25
N HIS A 35 25.87 1.24 21.58
CA HIS A 35 25.30 0.95 20.28
C HIS A 35 25.46 2.17 19.39
N LEU A 36 26.19 2.02 18.27
CA LEU A 36 26.61 3.12 17.41
C LEU A 36 27.31 4.22 18.23
N LYS A 37 26.85 5.47 18.14
CA LYS A 37 27.38 6.63 18.88
C LYS A 37 26.71 6.85 20.24
N ARG A 38 25.87 5.92 20.74
CA ARG A 38 25.11 6.08 21.99
C ARG A 38 25.61 5.10 23.05
N THR A 39 25.76 5.59 24.28
CA THR A 39 25.96 4.77 25.48
C THR A 39 24.63 4.65 26.22
N ILE A 40 24.21 3.43 26.51
CA ILE A 40 23.04 3.14 27.34
C ILE A 40 23.53 2.89 28.76
N ASN A 41 22.91 3.54 29.75
CA ASN A 41 23.27 3.38 31.14
C ASN A 41 22.10 2.81 31.96
N LEU A 42 22.20 1.53 32.29
CA LEU A 42 21.18 0.78 33.03
C LEU A 42 21.00 1.28 34.47
N SER A 43 21.98 1.96 35.05
CA SER A 43 21.87 2.52 36.41
C SER A 43 20.75 3.56 36.53
N GLU A 44 20.29 4.15 35.42
CA GLU A 44 19.10 5.00 35.39
C GLU A 44 17.87 4.30 35.98
N LEU A 45 17.75 2.97 35.80
CA LEU A 45 16.63 2.16 36.30
C LEU A 45 16.66 1.95 37.82
N PHE A 46 17.75 2.29 38.52
CA PHE A 46 17.78 2.31 39.98
C PHE A 46 16.89 3.40 40.57
N PHE A 47 16.60 4.44 39.79
CA PHE A 47 15.94 5.65 40.26
C PHE A 47 14.48 5.70 39.80
N LYS A 48 13.66 6.41 40.56
CA LYS A 48 12.28 6.69 40.21
C LYS A 48 12.21 7.34 38.81
N SER A 49 11.28 6.88 38.00
CA SER A 49 11.06 7.32 36.62
C SER A 49 12.22 6.99 35.65
N GLY A 50 13.16 6.13 36.05
CA GLY A 50 14.30 5.77 35.20
C GLY A 50 15.19 6.97 34.88
N ASN A 51 15.42 7.84 35.87
CA ASN A 51 16.21 9.06 35.74
C ASN A 51 17.11 9.25 36.96
N LYS A 52 18.42 9.43 36.74
CA LYS A 52 19.43 9.60 37.80
C LYS A 52 19.17 10.77 38.76
N SER A 53 18.41 11.79 38.33
CA SER A 53 18.02 12.90 39.21
C SER A 53 16.85 12.55 40.16
N GLY A 54 16.23 11.39 40.00
CA GLY A 54 15.15 10.90 40.85
C GLY A 54 15.63 10.26 42.15
N ILE A 55 14.68 9.86 42.99
CA ILE A 55 14.97 9.12 44.24
C ILE A 55 15.37 7.69 43.88
N GLN A 56 16.50 7.22 44.43
CA GLN A 56 16.92 5.82 44.26
C GLN A 56 15.96 4.87 45.00
N ILE A 57 15.58 3.77 44.36
CA ILE A 57 14.70 2.75 44.92
C ILE A 57 15.55 1.50 45.20
N PRO A 58 15.95 1.24 46.46
CA PRO A 58 16.92 0.21 46.80
C PRO A 58 16.56 -1.19 46.29
N LYS A 59 15.26 -1.55 46.33
CA LYS A 59 14.75 -2.84 45.86
C LYS A 59 15.04 -3.13 44.37
N ARG A 60 15.25 -2.10 43.54
CA ARG A 60 15.52 -2.27 42.10
C ARG A 60 16.96 -2.63 41.78
N ILE A 61 17.89 -2.35 42.70
CA ILE A 61 19.33 -2.45 42.43
C ILE A 61 19.70 -3.88 42.03
N GLU A 62 19.22 -4.87 42.77
CA GLU A 62 19.52 -6.28 42.49
C GLU A 62 18.92 -6.74 41.15
N TYR A 63 17.66 -6.38 40.86
CA TYR A 63 17.02 -6.69 39.59
C TYR A 63 17.78 -6.11 38.39
N VAL A 64 18.20 -4.85 38.48
CA VAL A 64 18.93 -4.18 37.40
C VAL A 64 20.37 -4.74 37.25
N LYS A 65 21.03 -5.14 38.35
CA LYS A 65 22.31 -5.86 38.28
C LYS A 65 22.16 -7.21 37.56
N ASN A 66 21.08 -7.95 37.82
CA ASN A 66 20.78 -9.19 37.12
C ASN A 66 20.52 -8.96 35.62
N VAL A 67 19.78 -7.91 35.28
CA VAL A 67 19.59 -7.48 33.87
C VAL A 67 20.92 -7.19 33.20
N ALA A 68 21.78 -6.39 33.83
CA ALA A 68 23.09 -6.02 33.29
C ALA A 68 23.98 -7.25 33.03
N ARG A 69 24.03 -8.19 33.99
CA ARG A 69 24.74 -9.47 33.83
C ARG A 69 24.20 -10.25 32.61
N GLY A 70 22.88 -10.38 32.50
CA GLY A 70 22.23 -11.12 31.42
C GLY A 70 22.43 -10.50 30.03
N ILE A 71 22.39 -9.17 29.93
CA ILE A 71 22.70 -8.45 28.68
C ILE A 71 24.16 -8.67 28.28
N ASN A 72 25.09 -8.54 29.23
CA ASN A 72 26.52 -8.72 28.96
C ASN A 72 26.82 -10.12 28.41
N LEU A 73 26.29 -11.17 29.05
CA LEU A 73 26.40 -12.55 28.58
C LEU A 73 25.84 -12.73 27.16
N ALA A 74 24.67 -12.15 26.88
CA ALA A 74 24.07 -12.25 25.55
C ALA A 74 24.87 -11.51 24.48
N LEU A 75 25.53 -10.39 24.80
CA LEU A 75 26.40 -9.67 23.88
C LEU A 75 27.70 -10.43 23.61
N MET A 76 28.27 -11.10 24.61
CA MET A 76 29.40 -12.02 24.43
C MET A 76 29.05 -13.18 23.50
N ASP A 77 27.80 -13.65 23.53
CA ASP A 77 27.26 -14.67 22.62
C ASP A 77 26.89 -14.12 21.22
N LYS A 78 27.46 -12.98 20.82
CA LYS A 78 27.17 -12.27 19.55
C LYS A 78 25.71 -11.81 19.41
N GLY A 79 25.02 -11.57 20.51
CA GLY A 79 23.70 -10.95 20.53
C GLY A 79 23.71 -9.54 19.94
N SER A 80 22.60 -9.14 19.33
CA SER A 80 22.46 -7.83 18.69
C SER A 80 22.35 -6.69 19.71
N THR A 81 23.34 -5.79 19.73
CA THR A 81 23.31 -4.55 20.54
C THR A 81 22.11 -3.66 20.23
N TYR A 82 21.67 -3.65 18.96
CA TYR A 82 20.47 -2.94 18.51
C TYR A 82 19.20 -3.42 19.25
N THR A 83 19.06 -4.74 19.41
CA THR A 83 17.88 -5.34 20.06
C THR A 83 17.78 -4.92 21.53
N PHE A 84 18.90 -4.99 22.27
CA PHE A 84 18.94 -4.61 23.68
C PHE A 84 18.73 -3.11 23.89
N THR A 85 19.21 -2.29 22.95
CA THR A 85 18.98 -0.84 22.95
C THR A 85 17.50 -0.51 22.78
N ASN A 86 16.81 -1.11 21.80
CA ASN A 86 15.37 -0.88 21.61
C ASN A 86 14.54 -1.39 22.81
N SER A 87 14.95 -2.54 23.35
CA SER A 87 14.30 -3.10 24.54
C SER A 87 14.47 -2.21 25.77
N TYR A 88 15.65 -1.59 25.94
CA TYR A 88 15.91 -0.64 27.02
C TYR A 88 14.93 0.54 27.01
N TYR A 89 14.77 1.22 25.88
CA TYR A 89 13.87 2.38 25.79
C TYR A 89 12.41 2.01 26.04
N SER A 90 12.00 0.83 25.59
CA SER A 90 10.66 0.28 25.84
C SER A 90 10.45 0.01 27.34
N PHE A 91 11.42 -0.66 27.97
CA PHE A 91 11.36 -0.97 29.40
C PHE A 91 11.45 0.28 30.28
N ARG A 92 12.25 1.28 29.91
CA ARG A 92 12.35 2.56 30.63
C ARG A 92 11.02 3.32 30.63
N ARG A 93 10.28 3.32 29.51
CA ARG A 93 8.93 3.91 29.43
C ARG A 93 7.95 3.18 30.36
N TYR A 94 8.00 1.85 30.36
CA TYR A 94 7.23 1.02 31.29
C TYR A 94 7.53 1.36 32.76
N VAL A 95 8.82 1.44 33.15
CA VAL A 95 9.24 1.83 34.50
C VAL A 95 8.71 3.21 34.88
N TYR A 96 8.84 4.19 33.97
CA TYR A 96 8.31 5.54 34.16
C TYR A 96 6.80 5.52 34.43
N TRP A 97 6.04 4.79 33.61
CA TRP A 97 4.59 4.71 33.74
C TRP A 97 4.17 4.03 35.05
N CYS A 98 4.82 2.93 35.44
CA CYS A 98 4.55 2.27 36.73
C CYS A 98 4.82 3.23 37.90
N ASP A 99 5.94 3.94 37.89
CA ASP A 99 6.29 4.90 38.94
C ASP A 99 5.28 6.04 39.08
N LYS A 100 4.77 6.54 37.96
CA LYS A 100 3.73 7.58 37.93
C LYS A 100 2.41 7.08 38.52
N ASN A 101 2.05 5.83 38.23
CA ASN A 101 0.82 5.18 38.69
C ASN A 101 0.98 4.47 40.05
N LYS A 102 2.11 4.68 40.74
CA LYS A 102 2.42 4.08 42.06
C LYS A 102 2.41 2.54 42.05
N LEU A 103 2.77 1.93 40.92
CA LEU A 103 2.93 0.50 40.74
C LEU A 103 4.42 0.12 40.76
N ASP A 104 4.74 -1.09 41.22
CA ASP A 104 6.12 -1.61 41.15
C ASP A 104 6.38 -2.24 39.78
N PRO A 105 7.30 -1.71 38.94
CA PRO A 105 7.59 -2.26 37.62
C PRO A 105 8.17 -3.68 37.66
N PHE A 106 8.71 -4.16 38.79
CA PHE A 106 9.21 -5.52 38.92
C PHE A 106 8.19 -6.48 39.57
N SER A 107 6.91 -6.14 39.52
CA SER A 107 5.80 -6.92 40.09
C SER A 107 4.76 -7.34 39.05
N ARG A 108 3.92 -8.31 39.43
CA ARG A 108 2.77 -8.75 38.62
C ARG A 108 1.80 -7.59 38.34
N ASP A 109 1.51 -6.78 39.34
CA ASP A 109 0.54 -5.68 39.22
C ASP A 109 1.06 -4.55 38.33
N GLY A 110 2.37 -4.25 38.40
CA GLY A 110 3.01 -3.32 37.46
C GLY A 110 2.93 -3.83 36.02
N TYR A 111 3.22 -5.11 35.82
CA TYR A 111 3.16 -5.74 34.50
C TYR A 111 1.74 -5.71 33.93
N LEU A 112 0.76 -6.23 34.68
CA LEU A 112 -0.64 -6.30 34.24
C LEU A 112 -1.31 -4.92 34.13
N GLY A 113 -0.95 -3.95 34.96
CA GLY A 113 -1.42 -2.57 34.80
C GLY A 113 -1.00 -1.96 33.45
N TYR A 114 0.14 -2.38 32.90
CA TYR A 114 0.61 -1.87 31.61
C TYR A 114 0.13 -2.68 30.42
N VAL A 115 0.21 -4.01 30.49
CA VAL A 115 -0.05 -4.91 29.36
C VAL A 115 -1.37 -5.69 29.43
N GLY A 116 -2.08 -5.65 30.57
CA GLY A 116 -3.32 -6.39 30.79
C GLY A 116 -4.47 -5.83 29.95
N ASP A 117 -5.64 -6.49 30.04
CA ASP A 117 -6.80 -6.20 29.18
C ASP A 117 -7.31 -4.75 29.33
N ASP A 118 -7.33 -4.24 30.57
CA ASP A 118 -7.61 -2.82 30.89
C ASP A 118 -6.32 -1.98 31.04
N GLY A 119 -5.20 -2.53 30.59
CA GLY A 119 -3.88 -1.93 30.73
C GLY A 119 -3.64 -0.78 29.76
N LYS A 120 -2.55 -0.03 30.03
CA LYS A 120 -2.15 1.13 29.23
C LYS A 120 -1.99 0.84 27.73
N LEU A 121 -1.40 -0.30 27.37
CA LEU A 121 -1.20 -0.64 25.95
C LEU A 121 -2.54 -0.84 25.21
N ASN A 122 -3.52 -1.49 25.83
CA ASN A 122 -4.86 -1.67 25.25
C ASN A 122 -5.61 -0.35 25.12
N SER A 123 -5.46 0.57 26.07
CA SER A 123 -5.99 1.93 25.92
C SER A 123 -5.40 2.67 24.71
N LEU A 124 -4.10 2.52 24.45
CA LEU A 124 -3.45 3.13 23.28
C LEU A 124 -3.83 2.43 21.96
N ILE A 125 -4.17 1.13 21.99
CA ILE A 125 -4.71 0.40 20.83
C ILE A 125 -6.10 0.93 20.48
N LYS A 126 -7.01 1.03 21.46
CA LYS A 126 -8.36 1.59 21.25
C LYS A 126 -8.31 3.01 20.66
N GLN A 127 -7.36 3.84 21.12
CA GLN A 127 -7.13 5.17 20.55
C GLN A 127 -6.64 5.13 19.09
N ASN A 128 -5.93 4.07 18.69
CA ASN A 128 -5.49 3.88 17.31
C ASN A 128 -6.65 3.43 16.40
N ASP A 129 -7.59 2.66 16.94
CA ASP A 129 -8.77 2.20 16.19
C ASP A 129 -9.73 3.35 15.87
N GLU A 130 -9.73 4.39 16.70
CA GLU A 130 -10.48 5.64 16.52
C GLU A 130 -9.63 6.77 15.91
N ALA A 131 -8.51 6.44 15.25
CA ALA A 131 -7.58 7.45 14.75
C ALA A 131 -8.22 8.30 13.63
N LEU A 132 -8.12 9.63 13.77
CA LEU A 132 -8.49 10.57 12.73
C LEU A 132 -7.53 10.49 11.53
N PRO A 133 -8.00 10.75 10.28
CA PRO A 133 -7.20 10.59 9.06
C PRO A 133 -5.96 11.49 8.98
N PHE A 134 -6.04 12.71 9.51
CA PHE A 134 -4.93 13.67 9.48
C PHE A 134 -4.57 14.17 10.87
N LEU A 135 -3.28 14.43 11.09
CA LEU A 135 -2.82 15.11 12.32
C LEU A 135 -3.45 16.49 12.49
N PHE A 136 -3.92 17.10 11.40
CA PHE A 136 -4.64 18.36 11.42
C PHE A 136 -5.96 18.29 12.18
N ASP A 137 -6.64 17.14 12.14
CA ASP A 137 -7.99 16.98 12.72
C ASP A 137 -7.94 16.81 14.25
N TYR A 138 -6.77 16.54 14.81
CA TYR A 138 -6.53 16.49 16.25
C TYR A 138 -6.33 17.89 16.86
N ASP A 139 -6.59 17.98 18.15
CA ASP A 139 -6.25 19.13 18.98
C ASP A 139 -4.78 19.08 19.46
N ASP A 140 -4.23 20.23 19.89
CA ASP A 140 -2.86 20.28 20.42
C ASP A 140 -2.77 19.50 21.74
N GLY A 141 -1.81 18.58 21.83
CA GLY A 141 -1.62 17.72 22.99
C GLY A 141 -2.36 16.39 22.94
N ASP A 142 -3.20 16.15 21.93
CA ASP A 142 -3.90 14.88 21.78
C ASP A 142 -2.93 13.70 21.67
N MET A 143 -3.32 12.61 22.33
CA MET A 143 -2.59 11.35 22.35
C MET A 143 -2.80 10.59 21.04
N LEU A 144 -1.70 10.09 20.47
CA LEU A 144 -1.76 9.19 19.32
C LEU A 144 -1.66 7.74 19.78
N GLY A 145 -2.57 6.92 19.27
CA GLY A 145 -2.59 5.49 19.54
C GLY A 145 -1.39 4.72 18.99
N ILE A 146 -1.34 3.43 19.29
CA ILE A 146 -0.35 2.47 18.78
C ILE A 146 -1.05 1.27 18.17
N THR A 147 -0.43 0.63 17.18
CA THR A 147 -0.95 -0.63 16.65
C THR A 147 -0.76 -1.78 17.65
N GLU A 148 -1.62 -2.79 17.58
CA GLU A 148 -1.51 -3.98 18.43
C GLU A 148 -0.16 -4.69 18.24
N LYS A 149 0.35 -4.74 17.00
CA LYS A 149 1.71 -5.24 16.70
C LYS A 149 2.81 -4.44 17.41
N TYR A 150 2.65 -3.12 17.55
CA TYR A 150 3.60 -2.32 18.31
C TYR A 150 3.52 -2.66 19.80
N ALA A 151 2.30 -2.82 20.35
CA ALA A 151 2.09 -3.26 21.72
C ALA A 151 2.70 -4.65 21.98
N LEU A 152 2.54 -5.61 21.06
CA LEU A 152 3.15 -6.94 21.12
C LEU A 152 4.68 -6.86 21.21
N ASN A 153 5.30 -6.08 20.33
CA ASN A 153 6.75 -5.86 20.36
C ASN A 153 7.21 -5.20 21.67
N ASN A 154 6.45 -4.21 22.15
CA ASN A 154 6.73 -3.50 23.39
C ASN A 154 6.65 -4.46 24.60
N ASN A 155 5.61 -5.30 24.66
CA ASN A 155 5.47 -6.36 25.65
C ASN A 155 6.65 -7.36 25.57
N GLY A 156 7.05 -7.79 24.37
CA GLY A 156 8.22 -8.64 24.16
C GLY A 156 9.51 -8.05 24.74
N HIS A 157 9.72 -6.74 24.55
CA HIS A 157 10.84 -6.00 25.15
C HIS A 157 10.75 -5.95 26.68
N ILE A 158 9.57 -5.67 27.23
CA ILE A 158 9.34 -5.60 28.68
C ILE A 158 9.59 -6.97 29.33
N ARG A 159 8.98 -8.03 28.80
CA ARG A 159 9.18 -9.42 29.25
C ARG A 159 10.65 -9.80 29.23
N LYS A 160 11.39 -9.38 28.20
CA LYS A 160 12.83 -9.66 28.11
C LYS A 160 13.58 -9.11 29.33
N TYR A 161 13.32 -7.87 29.72
CA TYR A 161 13.97 -7.26 30.88
C TYR A 161 13.49 -7.89 32.19
N LEU A 162 12.19 -8.16 32.34
CA LEU A 162 11.64 -8.80 33.54
C LEU A 162 12.18 -10.24 33.75
N LYS A 163 12.39 -10.99 32.66
CA LYS A 163 13.04 -12.31 32.69
C LYS A 163 14.50 -12.21 33.11
N LEU A 164 15.24 -11.25 32.56
CA LEU A 164 16.65 -11.04 32.91
C LEU A 164 16.82 -10.54 34.35
N SER A 165 15.84 -9.83 34.93
CA SER A 165 15.87 -9.49 36.35
C SER A 165 15.52 -10.65 37.28
N GLY A 166 14.93 -11.73 36.75
CA GLY A 166 14.56 -12.93 37.52
C GLY A 166 13.19 -12.88 38.20
N VAL A 167 12.33 -11.90 37.89
CA VAL A 167 11.01 -11.74 38.54
C VAL A 167 9.83 -12.20 37.69
N PHE A 168 10.03 -12.34 36.38
CA PHE A 168 8.92 -12.66 35.47
C PHE A 168 8.45 -14.10 35.63
N ASP A 169 7.18 -14.28 35.97
CA ASP A 169 6.49 -15.56 35.94
C ASP A 169 5.68 -15.69 34.63
N PRO A 170 5.88 -16.76 33.83
CA PRO A 170 5.05 -17.05 32.66
C PRO A 170 3.53 -17.06 32.92
N LEU A 171 3.08 -17.38 34.14
CA LEU A 171 1.66 -17.35 34.53
C LEU A 171 1.07 -15.93 34.55
N TRP A 172 1.90 -14.88 34.48
CA TRP A 172 1.38 -13.52 34.32
C TRP A 172 0.72 -13.33 32.94
N ASP A 173 1.20 -14.03 31.90
CA ASP A 173 0.61 -13.94 30.57
C ASP A 173 -0.76 -14.62 30.48
N SER A 174 -1.06 -15.61 31.33
CA SER A 174 -2.37 -16.29 31.33
C SER A 174 -3.50 -15.45 31.93
N ALA A 175 -3.18 -14.27 32.48
CA ALA A 175 -4.15 -13.37 33.12
C ALA A 175 -4.63 -12.24 32.20
N ARG A 176 -4.33 -12.33 30.89
CA ARG A 176 -4.74 -11.37 29.87
C ARG A 176 -4.92 -12.09 28.53
N GLU A 177 -5.59 -11.45 27.60
CA GLU A 177 -5.56 -11.89 26.21
C GLU A 177 -4.19 -11.54 25.58
N PRO A 178 -3.61 -12.44 24.75
CA PRO A 178 -2.36 -12.16 24.06
C PRO A 178 -2.59 -11.16 22.92
N PHE A 179 -1.72 -10.15 22.82
CA PHE A 179 -1.70 -9.28 21.64
C PHE A 179 -1.50 -10.10 20.37
N SER A 180 -2.31 -9.84 19.35
CA SER A 180 -2.30 -10.53 18.08
C SER A 180 -1.21 -10.02 17.12
N GLU A 181 -0.79 -10.89 16.22
CA GLU A 181 -0.01 -10.50 15.03
C GLU A 181 -0.91 -10.20 13.81
N LYS A 182 -2.23 -10.40 13.93
CA LYS A 182 -3.19 -10.33 12.82
C LYS A 182 -3.43 -8.91 12.31
N ASP A 183 -3.23 -7.88 13.14
CA ASP A 183 -3.31 -6.47 12.74
C ASP A 183 -2.06 -6.02 11.98
N GLN A 184 -1.74 -6.72 10.89
CA GLN A 184 -0.86 -6.16 9.88
C GLN A 184 -1.71 -5.21 9.06
N ASN A 185 -1.52 -3.90 9.24
CA ASN A 185 -1.94 -2.92 8.24
C ASN A 185 -1.30 -3.35 6.92
N LEU A 186 -2.11 -3.94 6.05
CA LEU A 186 -1.67 -4.40 4.75
C LEU A 186 -1.16 -3.20 3.98
N THR A 187 -0.08 -3.41 3.22
CA THR A 187 0.32 -2.34 2.30
C THR A 187 -0.77 -2.27 1.26
N ILE A 188 -1.53 -1.19 1.25
CA ILE A 188 -2.63 -1.01 0.31
C ILE A 188 -2.04 -0.79 -1.08
N SER A 189 -2.52 -1.49 -2.11
CA SER A 189 -2.08 -1.25 -3.48
C SER A 189 -2.62 0.11 -3.97
N TYR A 190 -1.89 0.75 -4.88
CA TYR A 190 -2.52 1.83 -5.65
C TYR A 190 -3.45 1.21 -6.68
N SER A 191 -4.57 1.88 -6.96
CA SER A 191 -5.46 1.46 -8.05
C SER A 191 -4.71 1.28 -9.37
N SER A 192 -5.26 0.43 -10.24
CA SER A 192 -4.71 0.19 -11.59
C SER A 192 -4.40 1.48 -12.34
N ASP A 193 -5.27 2.48 -12.22
CA ASP A 193 -5.23 3.69 -13.02
C ASP A 193 -4.12 4.63 -12.51
N VAL A 194 -3.99 4.75 -11.18
CA VAL A 194 -2.88 5.47 -10.53
C VAL A 194 -1.54 4.84 -10.92
N THR A 195 -1.43 3.50 -10.85
CA THR A 195 -0.20 2.78 -11.17
C THR A 195 0.19 2.97 -12.63
N LYS A 196 -0.78 2.90 -13.57
CA LYS A 196 -0.54 3.16 -15.00
C LYS A 196 -0.01 4.58 -15.25
N ILE A 197 -0.60 5.60 -14.62
CA ILE A 197 -0.14 6.99 -14.76
C ILE A 197 1.29 7.15 -14.21
N ALA A 198 1.56 6.59 -13.02
CA ALA A 198 2.86 6.66 -12.39
C ALA A 198 3.95 5.97 -13.22
N VAL A 199 3.71 4.72 -13.66
CA VAL A 199 4.64 3.94 -14.48
C VAL A 199 4.89 4.64 -15.82
N LYS A 200 3.83 5.16 -16.48
CA LYS A 200 3.98 5.90 -17.74
C LYS A 200 4.86 7.13 -17.59
N ARG A 201 4.64 7.95 -16.55
CA ARG A 201 5.48 9.13 -16.28
C ARG A 201 6.92 8.73 -15.95
N LEU A 202 7.13 7.70 -15.13
CA LEU A 202 8.45 7.21 -14.78
C LEU A 202 9.22 6.69 -15.99
N SER A 203 8.57 5.91 -16.87
CA SER A 203 9.18 5.40 -18.10
C SER A 203 9.56 6.55 -19.04
N ASN A 204 8.65 7.50 -19.28
CA ASN A 204 8.94 8.67 -20.13
C ASN A 204 10.12 9.49 -19.61
N VAL A 205 10.18 9.73 -18.29
CA VAL A 205 11.28 10.46 -17.65
C VAL A 205 12.58 9.66 -17.74
N PHE A 206 12.55 8.37 -17.44
CA PHE A 206 13.73 7.50 -17.51
C PHE A 206 14.32 7.47 -18.92
N ASP A 207 13.49 7.24 -19.93
CA ASP A 207 13.95 7.15 -21.32
C ASP A 207 14.45 8.50 -21.86
N SER A 208 13.72 9.59 -21.62
CA SER A 208 14.14 10.94 -22.03
C SER A 208 15.44 11.35 -21.35
N LEU A 209 15.58 11.14 -20.04
CA LEU A 209 16.82 11.46 -19.31
C LEU A 209 17.97 10.57 -19.74
N PHE A 210 17.76 9.27 -19.93
CA PHE A 210 18.79 8.34 -20.38
C PHE A 210 19.39 8.81 -21.70
N ASN A 211 18.55 9.15 -22.68
CA ASN A 211 19.00 9.63 -23.99
C ASN A 211 19.77 10.94 -23.87
N ALA A 212 19.28 11.89 -23.07
CA ALA A 212 19.93 13.19 -22.90
C ALA A 212 21.27 13.08 -22.15
N VAL A 213 21.35 12.22 -21.13
CA VAL A 213 22.58 11.90 -20.39
C VAL A 213 23.59 11.17 -21.28
N LYS A 214 23.14 10.23 -22.11
CA LYS A 214 23.99 9.53 -23.07
C LYS A 214 24.55 10.49 -24.12
N GLU A 215 23.73 11.40 -24.64
CA GLU A 215 24.20 12.44 -25.55
C GLU A 215 25.23 13.36 -24.89
N HIS A 216 25.02 13.72 -23.61
CA HIS A 216 25.99 14.47 -22.83
C HIS A 216 27.32 13.70 -22.68
N TYR A 217 27.26 12.41 -22.35
CA TYR A 217 28.45 11.55 -22.25
C TYR A 217 29.24 11.50 -23.56
N LEU A 218 28.56 11.36 -24.69
CA LEU A 218 29.20 11.34 -26.00
C LEU A 218 29.91 12.66 -26.35
N LYS A 219 29.44 13.79 -25.84
CA LYS A 219 30.02 15.12 -26.08
C LYS A 219 31.11 15.50 -25.05
N CYS A 220 30.89 15.16 -23.79
CA CYS A 220 31.65 15.69 -22.65
C CYS A 220 32.40 14.59 -21.86
N GLY A 221 32.36 13.33 -22.33
CA GLY A 221 32.99 12.20 -21.67
C GLY A 221 32.32 11.86 -20.34
N ASN A 222 33.12 11.43 -19.36
CA ASN A 222 32.64 11.03 -18.02
C ASN A 222 32.28 12.21 -17.10
N THR A 223 32.16 13.43 -17.63
CA THR A 223 31.70 14.58 -16.85
C THR A 223 30.19 14.48 -16.64
N ILE A 224 29.76 14.75 -15.40
CA ILE A 224 28.37 14.55 -14.99
C ILE A 224 27.57 15.83 -15.23
N PRO A 225 26.38 15.74 -15.86
CA PRO A 225 25.51 16.91 -15.99
C PRO A 225 24.87 17.23 -14.63
N ASP A 226 25.22 18.38 -14.05
CA ASP A 226 24.56 18.90 -12.84
C ASP A 226 23.20 19.54 -13.13
N ASP A 227 22.98 19.98 -14.37
CA ASP A 227 21.77 20.67 -14.83
C ASP A 227 21.44 20.24 -16.26
N LEU A 228 20.23 19.77 -16.49
CA LEU A 228 19.75 19.34 -17.80
C LEU A 228 18.25 19.60 -17.96
N THR A 229 17.88 20.37 -18.98
CA THR A 229 16.50 20.52 -19.40
C THR A 229 16.21 19.51 -20.50
N VAL A 230 15.16 18.72 -20.33
CA VAL A 230 14.79 17.63 -21.23
C VAL A 230 13.31 17.72 -21.57
N GLU A 231 12.98 17.54 -22.85
CA GLU A 231 11.59 17.37 -23.29
C GLU A 231 11.11 15.97 -22.91
N VAL A 232 10.13 15.91 -22.01
CA VAL A 232 9.58 14.66 -21.50
C VAL A 232 8.16 14.46 -22.04
N PRO A 233 7.87 13.34 -22.73
CA PRO A 233 6.52 13.04 -23.18
C PRO A 233 5.52 13.12 -22.02
N SER A 234 4.39 13.79 -22.25
CA SER A 234 3.34 14.14 -21.27
C SER A 234 3.65 15.26 -20.25
N LEU A 235 4.92 15.61 -20.01
CA LEU A 235 5.32 16.63 -19.04
C LEU A 235 5.89 17.92 -19.67
N GLY A 236 6.25 17.89 -20.97
CA GLY A 236 6.89 19.02 -21.65
C GLY A 236 8.34 19.20 -21.20
N GLU A 237 8.85 20.42 -21.26
CA GLU A 237 10.21 20.74 -20.82
C GLU A 237 10.35 20.63 -19.30
N VAL A 238 11.20 19.70 -18.84
CA VAL A 238 11.50 19.48 -17.42
C VAL A 238 12.97 19.75 -17.16
N ASN A 239 13.25 20.64 -16.21
CA ASN A 239 14.59 20.94 -15.75
C ASN A 239 14.99 20.07 -14.54
N PHE A 240 16.04 19.27 -14.69
CA PHE A 240 16.65 18.44 -13.65
C PHE A 240 17.95 19.09 -13.19
N ASN A 241 17.99 19.54 -11.94
CA ASN A 241 19.04 20.41 -11.45
C ASN A 241 19.54 20.00 -10.05
N GLY A 242 20.72 19.38 -10.03
CA GLY A 242 21.45 18.97 -8.84
C GLY A 242 21.91 20.15 -7.97
N ASN A 243 21.96 21.37 -8.51
CA ASN A 243 22.26 22.57 -7.74
C ASN A 243 21.13 22.99 -6.81
N THR A 244 19.88 22.70 -7.18
CA THR A 244 18.73 22.95 -6.32
C THR A 244 18.66 21.92 -5.19
N ARG A 245 18.70 20.62 -5.54
CA ARG A 245 18.82 19.51 -4.59
C ARG A 245 19.60 18.37 -5.25
N GLN A 246 20.49 17.72 -4.51
CA GLN A 246 21.31 16.63 -5.07
C GLN A 246 20.48 15.51 -5.71
N CYS A 247 19.35 15.17 -5.08
CA CYS A 247 18.43 14.16 -5.57
C CYS A 247 17.77 14.50 -6.91
N GLU A 248 17.74 15.78 -7.29
CA GLU A 248 17.16 16.27 -8.55
C GLU A 248 18.21 16.38 -9.67
N SER A 249 19.46 15.94 -9.45
CA SER A 249 20.43 15.87 -10.55
C SER A 249 19.94 14.88 -11.62
N PRO A 250 20.30 15.10 -12.91
CA PRO A 250 19.92 14.19 -13.99
C PRO A 250 20.25 12.72 -13.70
N ILE A 251 21.47 12.42 -13.25
CA ILE A 251 21.90 11.05 -12.92
C ILE A 251 21.11 10.47 -11.75
N ASN A 252 20.93 11.21 -10.66
CA ASN A 252 20.21 10.70 -9.49
C ASN A 252 18.72 10.49 -9.81
N THR A 253 18.11 11.40 -10.57
CA THR A 253 16.72 11.27 -11.02
C THR A 253 16.55 10.05 -11.93
N LEU A 254 17.50 9.81 -12.83
CA LEU A 254 17.53 8.63 -13.70
C LEU A 254 17.62 7.34 -12.86
N MET A 255 18.51 7.28 -11.87
CA MET A 255 18.65 6.13 -10.96
C MET A 255 17.42 5.90 -10.10
N LEU A 256 16.81 6.96 -9.55
CA LEU A 256 15.57 6.86 -8.77
C LEU A 256 14.39 6.37 -9.62
N SER A 257 14.28 6.86 -10.86
CA SER A 257 13.24 6.42 -11.80
C SER A 257 13.44 4.96 -12.21
N GLY A 258 14.68 4.59 -12.51
CA GLY A 258 15.04 3.21 -12.84
C GLY A 258 14.79 2.25 -11.68
N TYR A 259 15.08 2.66 -10.44
CA TYR A 259 14.74 1.89 -9.24
C TYR A 259 13.23 1.68 -9.08
N ALA A 260 12.42 2.72 -9.27
CA ALA A 260 10.96 2.60 -9.18
C ALA A 260 10.40 1.65 -10.25
N LEU A 261 10.85 1.78 -11.50
CA LEU A 261 10.45 0.89 -12.60
C LEU A 261 10.92 -0.55 -12.34
N PHE A 262 12.13 -0.73 -11.83
CA PHE A 262 12.63 -2.06 -11.47
C PHE A 262 11.81 -2.70 -10.34
N CYS A 263 11.39 -1.91 -9.35
CA CYS A 263 10.45 -2.36 -8.33
C CYS A 263 9.12 -2.83 -8.94
N PHE A 264 8.60 -2.10 -9.93
CA PHE A 264 7.38 -2.46 -10.64
C PHE A 264 7.53 -3.76 -11.46
N TYR A 265 8.58 -3.87 -12.28
CA TYR A 265 8.76 -5.04 -13.17
C TYR A 265 9.15 -6.32 -12.44
N THR A 266 9.92 -6.22 -11.35
CA THR A 266 10.41 -7.41 -10.62
C THR A 266 9.52 -7.80 -9.45
N ALA A 267 8.75 -6.85 -8.90
CA ALA A 267 8.03 -7.01 -7.66
C ALA A 267 8.88 -7.64 -6.53
N LEU A 268 10.19 -7.37 -6.49
CA LEU A 268 11.07 -7.91 -5.44
C LEU A 268 11.02 -7.08 -4.15
N ASN A 269 11.42 -7.69 -3.04
CA ASN A 269 11.55 -6.97 -1.77
C ASN A 269 12.65 -5.91 -1.86
N GLN A 270 12.44 -4.74 -1.24
CA GLN A 270 13.42 -3.64 -1.18
C GLN A 270 14.85 -4.11 -0.90
N SER A 271 15.04 -4.93 0.14
CA SER A 271 16.37 -5.40 0.55
C SER A 271 17.03 -6.35 -0.46
N VAL A 272 16.24 -6.98 -1.33
CA VAL A 272 16.73 -7.85 -2.41
C VAL A 272 17.14 -6.95 -3.58
N ILE A 273 16.28 -6.01 -3.98
CA ILE A 273 16.57 -5.06 -5.07
C ILE A 273 17.85 -4.26 -4.80
N LEU A 274 18.04 -3.76 -3.58
CA LEU A 274 19.26 -3.02 -3.21
C LEU A 274 20.53 -3.88 -3.18
N LYS A 275 20.39 -5.20 -3.16
CA LYS A 275 21.52 -6.14 -3.22
C LYS A 275 21.81 -6.61 -4.65
N SER A 276 21.00 -6.21 -5.64
CA SER A 276 21.32 -6.41 -7.05
C SER A 276 22.68 -5.79 -7.34
N ALA A 277 23.61 -6.59 -7.87
CA ALA A 277 24.99 -6.19 -8.06
C ALA A 277 25.57 -6.80 -9.34
N HIS A 278 26.59 -6.15 -9.90
CA HIS A 278 27.29 -6.60 -11.09
C HIS A 278 28.15 -7.86 -10.82
N PRO A 279 28.42 -8.68 -11.85
CA PRO A 279 27.87 -8.60 -13.21
C PRO A 279 26.40 -9.06 -13.24
N ILE A 280 25.58 -8.38 -14.06
CA ILE A 280 24.21 -8.83 -14.36
C ILE A 280 24.28 -9.82 -15.53
N ILE A 281 23.81 -11.04 -15.32
CA ILE A 281 23.82 -12.08 -16.36
C ILE A 281 22.54 -11.97 -17.18
N ILE A 282 22.69 -11.70 -18.47
CA ILE A 282 21.61 -11.66 -19.46
C ILE A 282 21.72 -12.93 -20.32
N ASP A 283 20.87 -13.91 -20.07
CA ASP A 283 20.82 -15.15 -20.83
C ASP A 283 20.00 -14.94 -22.11
N LYS A 284 20.53 -15.32 -23.27
CA LYS A 284 19.78 -15.31 -24.53
C LYS A 284 19.36 -16.73 -24.89
N ARG A 285 18.06 -17.00 -24.97
CA ARG A 285 17.52 -18.29 -25.41
C ARG A 285 17.03 -18.17 -26.85
N ASN A 286 17.59 -18.99 -27.73
CA ASN A 286 17.14 -19.12 -29.11
C ASN A 286 16.09 -20.25 -29.19
N TYR A 287 14.86 -19.89 -29.53
CA TYR A 287 13.80 -20.80 -29.95
C TYR A 287 13.84 -20.95 -31.48
N LYS A 288 13.20 -22.00 -32.02
CA LYS A 288 13.31 -22.39 -33.44
C LYS A 288 13.01 -21.25 -34.43
N ASP A 289 12.19 -20.27 -34.06
CA ASP A 289 11.81 -19.15 -34.91
C ASP A 289 12.14 -17.75 -34.34
N LYS A 290 12.72 -17.64 -33.12
CA LYS A 290 12.99 -16.36 -32.43
C LYS A 290 14.08 -16.42 -31.35
N THR A 291 14.75 -15.29 -31.09
CA THR A 291 15.67 -15.09 -29.96
C THR A 291 14.98 -14.29 -28.85
N ILE A 292 14.86 -14.86 -27.65
CA ILE A 292 14.31 -14.21 -26.46
C ILE A 292 15.48 -13.92 -25.50
N LYS A 293 15.62 -12.68 -25.02
CA LYS A 293 16.54 -12.40 -23.90
C LYS A 293 15.79 -12.61 -22.58
N MET A 294 16.50 -13.14 -21.59
CA MET A 294 16.02 -13.36 -20.24
C MET A 294 17.07 -12.87 -19.25
N ILE A 295 16.66 -12.13 -18.23
CA ILE A 295 17.54 -11.76 -17.12
C ILE A 295 17.11 -12.54 -15.88
N SER A 296 17.95 -13.48 -15.45
CA SER A 296 17.76 -14.25 -14.21
C SER A 296 18.49 -13.57 -13.05
N LEU A 297 17.77 -12.82 -12.22
CA LEU A 297 18.32 -12.17 -11.03
C LEU A 297 18.30 -13.12 -9.84
N SER A 298 19.35 -13.92 -9.63
CA SER A 298 19.48 -14.74 -8.41
C SER A 298 20.16 -13.97 -7.28
N LEU A 299 19.43 -13.66 -6.21
CA LEU A 299 19.90 -12.81 -5.10
C LEU A 299 19.64 -13.44 -3.74
N TRP A 300 20.64 -13.35 -2.85
CA TRP A 300 20.60 -14.02 -1.54
C TRP A 300 19.81 -13.26 -0.47
N LYS A 301 18.80 -13.91 0.12
CA LYS A 301 17.94 -13.36 1.19
C LYS A 301 18.40 -13.87 2.57
N THR A 302 19.14 -13.02 3.29
CA THR A 302 19.80 -13.35 4.57
C THR A 302 18.84 -13.79 5.69
N ARG A 303 17.61 -13.23 5.75
CA ARG A 303 16.65 -13.56 6.82
C ARG A 303 15.98 -14.94 6.66
N SER A 304 15.88 -15.43 5.43
CA SER A 304 15.25 -16.73 5.11
C SER A 304 16.25 -17.79 4.65
N GLY A 305 17.54 -17.44 4.52
CA GLY A 305 18.60 -18.37 4.15
C GLY A 305 18.44 -19.01 2.77
N LYS A 306 17.79 -18.32 1.81
CA LYS A 306 17.54 -18.83 0.44
C LYS A 306 17.92 -17.81 -0.65
N PHE A 307 18.18 -18.31 -1.85
CA PHE A 307 18.24 -17.50 -3.07
C PHE A 307 16.83 -17.16 -3.53
N VAL A 308 16.64 -15.93 -4.01
CA VAL A 308 15.42 -15.44 -4.64
C VAL A 308 15.75 -15.19 -6.10
N ALA A 309 14.96 -15.73 -7.01
CA ALA A 309 15.10 -15.50 -8.44
C ALA A 309 13.94 -14.65 -8.95
N SER A 310 14.21 -13.71 -9.85
CA SER A 310 13.20 -13.06 -10.69
C SER A 310 13.67 -13.14 -12.13
N GLU A 311 12.74 -13.46 -13.03
CA GLU A 311 12.99 -13.48 -14.47
C GLU A 311 12.33 -12.27 -15.14
N LEU A 312 13.08 -11.57 -15.99
CA LEU A 312 12.59 -10.52 -16.88
C LEU A 312 12.72 -11.00 -18.33
N THR A 313 11.70 -10.79 -19.16
CA THR A 313 11.66 -11.23 -20.57
C THR A 313 11.26 -10.11 -21.52
N ASP A 314 11.63 -10.22 -22.80
CA ASP A 314 11.34 -9.22 -23.84
C ASP A 314 10.08 -9.55 -24.69
N GLU A 315 9.53 -10.75 -24.57
CA GLU A 315 8.28 -11.18 -25.25
C GLU A 315 7.26 -11.79 -24.27
N VAL A 316 5.97 -11.71 -24.64
CA VAL A 316 4.87 -12.47 -24.03
C VAL A 316 4.99 -13.91 -24.52
N HIS A 317 5.03 -14.83 -23.59
CA HIS A 317 5.02 -16.24 -23.89
C HIS A 317 3.57 -16.71 -24.05
N ASP A 318 3.13 -16.98 -25.28
CA ASP A 318 2.19 -18.10 -25.53
C ASP A 318 3.00 -19.39 -25.35
N ILE A 319 3.31 -19.77 -24.11
CA ILE A 319 3.87 -21.09 -23.84
C ILE A 319 2.69 -22.06 -23.74
N ASN A 320 2.61 -22.96 -24.71
CA ASN A 320 1.88 -24.23 -24.71
C ASN A 320 0.86 -24.46 -23.57
N LYS A 321 -0.39 -24.73 -23.96
CA LYS A 321 -1.62 -25.15 -23.23
C LYS A 321 -1.54 -26.03 -21.96
N ASN A 322 -0.37 -26.35 -21.40
CA ASN A 322 -0.17 -27.10 -20.15
C ASN A 322 0.78 -26.42 -19.14
N GLU A 323 1.26 -25.19 -19.34
CA GLU A 323 1.96 -24.42 -18.32
C GLU A 323 1.33 -23.02 -18.20
N PHE A 324 1.19 -22.57 -16.94
CA PHE A 324 0.44 -21.41 -16.48
C PHE A 324 0.70 -20.14 -17.30
N ASP A 325 -0.38 -19.64 -17.91
CA ASP A 325 -0.46 -18.39 -18.66
C ASP A 325 -0.58 -17.20 -17.68
N VAL A 326 0.38 -16.28 -17.69
CA VAL A 326 0.16 -14.94 -17.13
C VAL A 326 0.60 -13.87 -18.10
N ASP A 327 -0.42 -13.20 -18.66
CA ASP A 327 -0.30 -11.95 -19.40
C ASP A 327 -0.06 -10.78 -18.41
N VAL A 328 1.15 -10.69 -17.84
CA VAL A 328 1.67 -9.40 -17.36
C VAL A 328 2.51 -8.83 -18.49
N GLU A 329 2.13 -7.67 -19.03
CA GLU A 329 2.95 -6.94 -20.00
C GLU A 329 4.30 -6.51 -19.39
N LYS A 330 5.25 -7.45 -19.29
CA LYS A 330 6.65 -7.26 -18.84
C LYS A 330 7.58 -6.87 -19.98
N LYS A 331 7.04 -6.35 -21.09
CA LYS A 331 7.69 -6.10 -22.40
C LYS A 331 8.90 -5.15 -22.37
N THR A 332 9.32 -4.63 -21.22
CA THR A 332 10.35 -3.56 -21.10
C THR A 332 11.36 -3.75 -19.95
N GLY A 333 11.23 -4.78 -19.12
CA GLY A 333 12.12 -4.98 -17.97
C GLY A 333 13.58 -5.21 -18.35
N VAL A 334 13.84 -5.93 -19.44
CA VAL A 334 15.20 -6.20 -19.95
C VAL A 334 15.86 -4.94 -20.49
N ASN A 335 15.15 -4.16 -21.31
CA ASN A 335 15.62 -2.88 -21.84
C ASN A 335 15.97 -1.89 -20.71
N LEU A 336 15.16 -1.84 -19.66
CA LEU A 336 15.46 -1.04 -18.46
C LEU A 336 16.81 -1.45 -17.84
N VAL A 337 17.03 -2.75 -17.63
CA VAL A 337 18.27 -3.24 -17.00
C VAL A 337 19.47 -3.04 -17.91
N GLU A 338 19.33 -3.25 -19.23
CA GLU A 338 20.39 -2.95 -20.20
C GLU A 338 20.81 -1.47 -20.12
N LYS A 339 19.85 -0.53 -20.06
CA LYS A 339 20.13 0.90 -19.88
C LYS A 339 20.77 1.22 -18.53
N LEU A 340 20.35 0.56 -17.44
CA LEU A 340 20.96 0.74 -16.12
C LEU A 340 22.42 0.26 -16.11
N VAL A 341 22.72 -0.87 -16.76
CA VAL A 341 24.09 -1.36 -16.93
C VAL A 341 24.90 -0.38 -17.77
N GLU A 342 24.36 0.12 -18.88
CA GLU A 342 25.04 1.10 -19.74
C GLU A 342 25.37 2.40 -18.98
N ILE A 343 24.47 2.89 -18.11
CA ILE A 343 24.76 4.05 -17.25
C ILE A 343 25.85 3.73 -16.22
N ALA A 344 25.86 2.52 -15.66
CA ALA A 344 26.94 2.10 -14.76
C ALA A 344 28.29 2.01 -15.50
N GLU A 345 28.32 1.63 -16.78
CA GLU A 345 29.52 1.66 -17.62
C GLU A 345 29.99 3.09 -17.94
N MET A 346 29.06 4.03 -18.17
CA MET A 346 29.39 5.43 -18.48
C MET A 346 29.87 6.24 -17.26
N PHE A 347 29.20 6.10 -16.11
CA PHE A 347 29.37 6.99 -14.95
C PHE A 347 29.58 6.26 -13.61
N GLY A 348 29.41 4.95 -13.58
CA GLY A 348 29.44 4.13 -12.37
C GLY A 348 30.61 3.16 -12.35
N THR A 349 30.34 1.94 -11.88
CA THR A 349 31.25 0.80 -11.95
C THR A 349 30.47 -0.48 -12.20
N THR A 350 31.02 -1.34 -13.06
CA THR A 350 30.49 -2.69 -13.32
C THR A 350 31.39 -3.78 -12.72
N GLU A 351 32.30 -3.41 -11.81
CA GLU A 351 33.13 -4.37 -11.08
C GLU A 351 32.28 -5.40 -10.33
N LYS A 352 32.79 -6.61 -10.20
CA LYS A 352 32.09 -7.70 -9.52
C LYS A 352 31.76 -7.31 -8.08
N GLY A 353 30.47 -7.30 -7.75
CA GLY A 353 29.93 -6.93 -6.45
C GLY A 353 29.51 -5.46 -6.34
N ALA A 354 29.73 -4.63 -7.36
CA ALA A 354 29.23 -3.26 -7.40
C ALA A 354 27.69 -3.23 -7.45
N PRO A 355 27.01 -2.38 -6.66
CA PRO A 355 25.56 -2.33 -6.64
C PRO A 355 24.99 -1.78 -7.97
N LEU A 356 23.90 -2.36 -8.45
CA LEU A 356 23.20 -1.91 -9.66
C LEU A 356 22.59 -0.52 -9.47
N PHE A 357 22.07 -0.25 -8.27
CA PHE A 357 21.53 1.06 -7.90
C PHE A 357 22.52 1.79 -7.01
N TRP A 358 22.84 3.02 -7.40
CA TRP A 358 23.77 3.88 -6.70
C TRP A 358 23.31 5.33 -6.80
N SER A 359 23.84 6.18 -5.93
CA SER A 359 23.61 7.62 -5.97
C SER A 359 24.94 8.34 -6.13
N MET A 360 24.89 9.58 -6.59
CA MET A 360 26.08 10.37 -6.85
C MET A 360 26.04 11.70 -6.10
N ARG A 361 27.17 12.11 -5.56
CA ARG A 361 27.39 13.44 -4.98
C ARG A 361 27.88 14.45 -6.03
N LYS A 362 27.88 15.75 -5.68
CA LYS A 362 28.35 16.83 -6.57
C LYS A 362 29.82 16.70 -6.99
N ASN A 363 30.64 16.08 -6.16
CA ASN A 363 32.05 15.81 -6.45
C ASN A 363 32.26 14.53 -7.27
N SER A 364 31.21 14.02 -7.92
CA SER A 364 31.22 12.76 -8.69
C SER A 364 31.52 11.51 -7.86
N GLU A 365 31.44 11.60 -6.53
CA GLU A 365 31.62 10.45 -5.63
C GLU A 365 30.37 9.57 -5.67
N ILE A 366 30.55 8.29 -6.00
CA ILE A 366 29.52 7.27 -5.94
C ILE A 366 29.27 6.91 -4.47
N ILE A 367 28.02 6.95 -4.06
CA ILE A 367 27.55 6.62 -2.72
C ILE A 367 26.45 5.56 -2.77
N GLU A 368 26.16 4.98 -1.62
CA GLU A 368 25.02 4.07 -1.44
C GLU A 368 23.71 4.76 -1.89
N PHE A 369 22.85 3.99 -2.56
CA PHE A 369 21.58 4.48 -3.07
C PHE A 369 20.67 4.98 -1.94
N ASP A 370 20.27 6.26 -1.99
CA ASP A 370 19.43 6.86 -0.96
C ASP A 370 17.93 6.74 -1.32
N ILE A 371 17.29 5.70 -0.80
CA ILE A 371 15.84 5.48 -0.94
C ILE A 371 15.02 6.66 -0.38
N GLY A 372 15.56 7.38 0.61
CA GLY A 372 14.91 8.57 1.18
C GLY A 372 14.66 9.67 0.15
N TRP A 373 15.31 9.62 -1.02
CA TRP A 373 15.11 10.55 -2.12
C TRP A 373 13.90 10.24 -3.01
N MET A 374 13.30 9.05 -2.90
CA MET A 374 12.13 8.66 -3.72
C MET A 374 10.94 9.62 -3.59
N LYS A 375 10.74 10.20 -2.40
CA LYS A 375 9.70 11.22 -2.18
C LYS A 375 9.89 12.45 -3.09
N PHE A 376 11.13 12.90 -3.25
CA PHE A 376 11.44 14.06 -4.09
C PHE A 376 11.22 13.76 -5.58
N LEU A 377 11.42 12.51 -6.01
CA LEU A 377 11.07 12.08 -7.37
C LEU A 377 9.56 12.23 -7.62
N SER A 378 8.73 11.71 -6.71
CA SER A 378 7.28 11.79 -6.85
C SER A 378 6.78 13.24 -6.88
N GLU A 379 7.37 14.12 -6.07
CA GLU A 379 7.08 15.55 -6.05
C GLU A 379 7.47 16.24 -7.36
N LYS A 380 8.70 15.99 -7.83
CA LYS A 380 9.26 16.60 -9.05
C LYS A 380 8.42 16.27 -10.27
N LEU A 381 7.93 15.04 -10.33
CA LEU A 381 7.11 14.52 -11.43
C LEU A 381 5.60 14.71 -11.19
N ASN A 382 5.23 15.39 -10.10
CA ASN A 382 3.85 15.65 -9.69
C ASN A 382 2.98 14.37 -9.70
N ILE A 383 3.54 13.25 -9.25
CA ILE A 383 2.86 11.96 -9.19
C ILE A 383 2.02 11.91 -7.91
N LYS A 384 0.70 11.98 -8.08
CA LYS A 384 -0.29 12.12 -7.01
C LYS A 384 -1.32 10.97 -7.03
N PRO A 385 -2.02 10.71 -5.92
CA PRO A 385 -3.28 9.96 -5.94
C PRO A 385 -4.29 10.61 -6.89
N ILE A 386 -5.25 9.82 -7.40
CA ILE A 386 -6.36 10.35 -8.23
C ILE A 386 -7.18 11.38 -7.45
N ASP A 387 -7.43 11.10 -6.17
CA ASP A 387 -8.19 11.99 -5.30
C ASP A 387 -7.28 12.54 -4.19
N THR A 388 -7.17 13.87 -4.18
CA THR A 388 -6.46 14.62 -3.13
C THR A 388 -7.40 15.52 -2.34
N THR A 389 -8.70 15.45 -2.61
CA THR A 389 -9.73 16.28 -1.96
C THR A 389 -9.82 16.10 -0.44
N PRO A 390 -9.47 14.93 0.16
CA PRO A 390 -9.42 14.81 1.62
C PRO A 390 -8.44 15.77 2.31
N CYS A 391 -7.49 16.38 1.58
CA CYS A 391 -6.55 17.38 2.13
C CYS A 391 -7.07 18.83 2.03
N ASN A 392 -8.21 19.08 1.36
CA ASN A 392 -8.60 20.43 0.95
C ASN A 392 -9.01 21.34 2.09
N HIS A 393 -9.68 20.83 3.12
CA HIS A 393 -10.01 21.62 4.31
C HIS A 393 -8.74 22.12 5.02
N ILE A 394 -7.68 21.31 5.03
CA ILE A 394 -6.36 21.66 5.57
C ILE A 394 -5.73 22.78 4.74
N PHE A 395 -5.70 22.64 3.42
CA PHE A 395 -5.14 23.68 2.53
C PHE A 395 -5.93 24.99 2.59
N ALA A 396 -7.25 24.93 2.66
CA ALA A 396 -8.11 26.12 2.77
C ALA A 396 -7.90 26.87 4.10
N ALA A 397 -7.79 26.14 5.22
CA ALA A 397 -7.47 26.72 6.52
C ALA A 397 -6.08 27.35 6.55
N ALA A 398 -5.08 26.63 6.01
CA ALA A 398 -3.70 27.09 5.91
C ALA A 398 -3.58 28.34 5.02
N LEU A 399 -4.24 28.35 3.86
CA LEU A 399 -4.29 29.49 2.93
C LEU A 399 -4.87 30.74 3.60
N SER A 400 -5.96 30.58 4.35
CA SER A 400 -6.62 31.68 5.07
C SER A 400 -5.72 32.30 6.15
N LEU A 401 -4.84 31.51 6.78
CA LEU A 401 -3.83 32.02 7.72
C LEU A 401 -2.64 32.65 7.00
N ALA A 402 -2.18 32.02 5.91
CA ALA A 402 -1.01 32.44 5.15
C ALA A 402 -1.18 33.85 4.58
N THR A 403 -2.39 34.20 4.12
CA THR A 403 -2.73 35.55 3.64
C THR A 403 -2.60 36.62 4.72
N LYS A 404 -2.59 36.24 6.01
CA LYS A 404 -2.40 37.10 7.18
C LYS A 404 -0.99 36.99 7.78
N ASN A 405 -0.03 36.40 7.06
CA ASN A 405 1.34 36.13 7.52
C ASN A 405 1.43 35.18 8.73
N ALA A 406 0.45 34.30 8.91
CA ALA A 406 0.48 33.23 9.91
C ALA A 406 0.39 31.86 9.23
N PHE A 407 0.82 30.78 9.88
CA PHE A 407 0.72 29.44 9.32
C PHE A 407 0.61 28.38 10.40
N LEU A 408 0.28 27.15 10.01
CA LEU A 408 0.20 26.02 10.91
C LEU A 408 1.50 25.21 10.88
N GLU A 409 1.97 24.81 12.05
CA GLU A 409 3.04 23.84 12.22
C GLU A 409 2.50 22.66 13.05
N ILE A 410 2.31 21.52 12.38
CA ILE A 410 1.68 20.32 12.90
C ILE A 410 2.63 19.14 12.75
N PHE A 411 2.97 18.48 13.86
CA PHE A 411 3.80 17.28 13.86
C PHE A 411 3.54 16.43 15.10
N SER A 412 3.86 15.14 15.03
CA SER A 412 3.88 14.28 16.21
C SER A 412 5.20 14.40 16.96
N LYS A 413 5.17 14.55 18.28
CA LYS A 413 6.34 14.52 19.18
C LYS A 413 6.13 13.48 20.28
N ASN A 414 7.19 13.12 20.99
CA ASN A 414 7.04 12.34 22.22
C ASN A 414 6.85 13.29 23.41
N ASN A 415 5.91 12.99 24.30
CA ASN A 415 5.79 13.65 25.60
C ASN A 415 6.89 13.16 26.57
N GLU A 416 6.90 13.67 27.80
CA GLU A 416 7.87 13.28 28.83
C GLU A 416 7.81 11.79 29.19
N GLU A 417 6.66 11.15 28.96
CA GLU A 417 6.42 9.72 29.20
C GLU A 417 6.90 8.85 28.03
N GLY A 418 7.35 9.49 26.93
CA GLY A 418 7.78 8.82 25.71
C GLY A 418 6.63 8.40 24.79
N GLU A 419 5.42 8.88 25.04
CA GLU A 419 4.23 8.60 24.25
C GLU A 419 4.08 9.64 23.12
N ARG A 420 3.48 9.23 22.00
CA ARG A 420 3.31 10.11 20.86
C ARG A 420 2.11 11.03 21.08
N VAL A 421 2.33 12.34 20.96
CA VAL A 421 1.30 13.37 21.04
C VAL A 421 1.37 14.29 19.84
N VAL A 422 0.23 14.89 19.48
CA VAL A 422 0.14 15.93 18.46
C VAL A 422 0.67 17.24 19.02
N SER A 423 1.47 17.94 18.21
CA SER A 423 1.88 19.32 18.47
C SER A 423 1.35 20.17 17.32
N LYS A 424 0.41 21.06 17.60
CA LYS A 424 -0.26 21.94 16.63
C LYS A 424 -0.12 23.38 17.09
N LYS A 425 0.62 24.17 16.31
CA LYS A 425 0.93 25.56 16.63
C LYS A 425 0.66 26.49 15.47
N THR A 426 0.21 27.70 15.76
CA THR A 426 0.20 28.79 14.79
C THR A 426 1.51 29.57 14.91
N ILE A 427 2.24 29.68 13.81
CA ILE A 427 3.50 30.40 13.72
C ILE A 427 3.35 31.67 12.86
N ASN A 428 4.08 32.71 13.20
CA ASN A 428 4.18 33.90 12.36
C ASN A 428 5.23 33.69 11.26
N LEU A 429 4.88 34.01 10.03
CA LEU A 429 5.75 33.91 8.88
C LEU A 429 6.31 35.28 8.49
N THR A 430 7.54 35.29 7.97
CA THR A 430 8.06 36.45 7.26
C THR A 430 7.30 36.62 5.94
N LYS A 431 7.20 37.85 5.42
CA LYS A 431 6.44 38.16 4.19
C LYS A 431 6.76 37.22 3.02
N GLY A 432 8.05 36.93 2.78
CA GLY A 432 8.46 36.02 1.70
C GLY A 432 8.03 34.56 1.91
N LYS A 433 8.07 34.07 3.15
CA LYS A 433 7.55 32.74 3.48
C LYS A 433 6.03 32.68 3.38
N ALA A 434 5.34 33.69 3.91
CA ALA A 434 3.88 33.79 3.81
C ALA A 434 3.41 33.77 2.36
N TYR A 435 4.06 34.59 1.52
CA TYR A 435 3.82 34.60 0.07
C TYR A 435 3.97 33.20 -0.56
N LYS A 436 5.06 32.49 -0.25
CA LYS A 436 5.27 31.13 -0.75
C LYS A 436 4.14 30.20 -0.32
N GLU A 437 3.80 30.18 0.98
CA GLU A 437 2.78 29.27 1.50
C GLU A 437 1.36 29.60 1.01
N VAL A 438 1.04 30.88 0.76
CA VAL A 438 -0.20 31.28 0.07
C VAL A 438 -0.25 30.64 -1.32
N CYS A 439 0.79 30.82 -2.13
CA CYS A 439 0.84 30.23 -3.47
C CYS A 439 0.81 28.70 -3.43
N SER A 440 1.55 28.06 -2.53
CA SER A 440 1.58 26.60 -2.37
C SER A 440 0.21 26.03 -1.99
N CYS A 441 -0.48 26.62 -0.99
CA CYS A 441 -1.80 26.16 -0.58
C CYS A 441 -2.87 26.42 -1.64
N ALA A 442 -2.79 27.56 -2.36
CA ALA A 442 -3.69 27.86 -3.47
C ALA A 442 -3.54 26.86 -4.62
N ILE A 443 -2.30 26.58 -5.04
CA ILE A 443 -2.02 25.57 -6.06
C ILE A 443 -2.54 24.21 -5.63
N ALA A 444 -2.26 23.80 -4.38
CA ALA A 444 -2.71 22.51 -3.87
C ALA A 444 -4.24 22.37 -3.94
N LEU A 445 -4.95 23.34 -3.38
CA LEU A 445 -6.42 23.37 -3.33
C LEU A 445 -7.07 23.35 -4.72
N ILE A 446 -6.58 24.17 -5.65
CA ILE A 446 -7.15 24.24 -7.01
C ILE A 446 -6.81 22.97 -7.80
N SER A 447 -5.60 22.43 -7.62
CA SER A 447 -5.13 21.23 -8.34
C SER A 447 -5.86 19.95 -7.96
N SER A 448 -6.61 19.94 -6.85
CA SER A 448 -7.41 18.78 -6.46
C SER A 448 -8.63 18.55 -7.35
N TYR A 449 -9.06 19.57 -8.09
CA TYR A 449 -10.22 19.48 -9.00
C TYR A 449 -9.86 19.68 -10.48
N ASN A 450 -8.65 20.20 -10.75
CA ASN A 450 -8.25 20.68 -12.06
C ASN A 450 -6.79 20.30 -12.36
N GLU A 451 -6.50 20.07 -13.63
CA GLU A 451 -5.11 19.92 -14.08
C GLU A 451 -4.35 21.24 -13.87
N PRO A 452 -3.08 21.23 -13.42
CA PRO A 452 -2.29 22.44 -13.18
C PRO A 452 -2.28 23.44 -14.34
N GLU A 453 -2.30 22.92 -15.57
CA GLU A 453 -2.29 23.70 -16.81
C GLU A 453 -3.53 24.61 -16.96
N SER A 454 -4.68 24.16 -16.44
CA SER A 454 -5.98 24.81 -16.62
C SER A 454 -6.13 26.13 -15.86
N PHE A 455 -5.29 26.39 -14.85
CA PHE A 455 -5.28 27.62 -14.06
C PHE A 455 -3.92 28.32 -14.04
N TYR A 456 -2.95 27.80 -14.81
CA TYR A 456 -1.63 28.38 -14.93
C TYR A 456 -1.70 29.79 -15.54
N GLY A 457 -1.07 30.76 -14.88
CA GLY A 457 -1.02 32.13 -15.37
C GLY A 457 -2.37 32.86 -15.36
N ALA A 458 -3.34 32.40 -14.56
CA ALA A 458 -4.66 33.02 -14.47
C ALA A 458 -4.58 34.48 -14.04
N LYS A 459 -5.13 35.40 -14.84
CA LYS A 459 -5.18 36.84 -14.54
C LYS A 459 -6.45 37.21 -13.79
N ILE A 460 -6.32 38.22 -12.94
CA ILE A 460 -7.41 38.86 -12.20
C ILE A 460 -7.92 40.11 -12.95
N PRO A 461 -9.20 40.49 -12.84
CA PRO A 461 -10.25 39.87 -12.01
C PRO A 461 -10.81 38.57 -12.61
N LEU A 462 -11.31 37.70 -11.74
CA LEU A 462 -11.91 36.42 -12.11
C LEU A 462 -13.42 36.55 -12.36
N THR A 463 -13.95 35.73 -13.27
CA THR A 463 -15.39 35.63 -13.54
C THR A 463 -15.97 34.36 -12.92
N TYR A 464 -16.97 34.49 -12.05
CA TYR A 464 -17.55 33.38 -11.31
C TYR A 464 -18.90 32.99 -11.93
N THR A 465 -18.98 31.80 -12.53
CA THR A 465 -20.20 31.25 -13.11
C THR A 465 -20.68 30.09 -12.25
N LYS A 466 -21.90 30.17 -11.70
CA LYS A 466 -22.45 29.12 -10.85
C LYS A 466 -22.74 27.85 -11.66
N THR A 467 -22.29 26.71 -11.16
CA THR A 467 -22.51 25.38 -11.76
C THR A 467 -23.14 24.42 -10.73
N GLU A 468 -23.48 23.20 -11.14
CA GLU A 468 -23.98 22.18 -10.21
C GLU A 468 -22.85 21.75 -9.25
N GLY A 469 -22.99 22.08 -7.96
CA GLY A 469 -22.01 21.74 -6.91
C GLY A 469 -20.91 22.78 -6.65
N GLY A 470 -20.81 23.84 -7.46
CA GLY A 470 -19.73 24.83 -7.30
C GLY A 470 -19.76 25.98 -8.30
N PHE A 471 -18.57 26.39 -8.74
CA PHE A 471 -18.36 27.49 -9.65
C PHE A 471 -17.34 27.11 -10.73
N SER A 472 -17.65 27.44 -11.99
CA SER A 472 -16.64 27.57 -13.04
C SER A 472 -16.06 28.99 -12.98
N ILE A 473 -14.75 29.08 -12.86
CA ILE A 473 -13.99 30.32 -12.74
C ILE A 473 -13.31 30.61 -14.07
N GLY A 474 -13.84 31.59 -14.80
CA GLY A 474 -13.26 32.06 -16.06
C GLY A 474 -12.23 33.16 -15.83
N PHE A 475 -11.15 33.13 -16.61
CA PHE A 475 -10.06 34.11 -16.54
C PHE A 475 -9.36 34.27 -17.90
N GLU A 476 -8.57 35.34 -18.04
CA GLU A 476 -7.64 35.54 -19.16
C GLU A 476 -6.21 35.16 -18.73
N ASN A 477 -5.39 34.63 -19.63
CA ASN A 477 -3.96 34.40 -19.41
C ASN A 477 -3.13 35.06 -20.53
N ASP A 478 -1.86 34.68 -20.69
CA ASP A 478 -0.99 35.24 -21.74
C ASP A 478 -1.23 34.59 -23.12
N ILE A 479 -1.98 33.49 -23.18
CA ILE A 479 -2.20 32.64 -24.37
C ILE A 479 -3.65 32.77 -24.89
N GLY A 480 -4.61 33.08 -24.02
CA GLY A 480 -6.03 33.24 -24.32
C GLY A 480 -6.88 33.23 -23.05
N SER A 481 -8.12 32.77 -23.16
CA SER A 481 -9.00 32.54 -22.02
C SER A 481 -8.82 31.13 -21.44
N GLY A 482 -9.09 30.96 -20.15
CA GLY A 482 -9.07 29.68 -19.47
C GLY A 482 -10.19 29.58 -18.43
N GLU A 483 -10.44 28.36 -17.98
CA GLU A 483 -11.40 28.10 -16.91
C GLU A 483 -10.92 26.99 -15.98
N PHE A 484 -11.29 27.09 -14.70
CA PHE A 484 -11.11 26.03 -13.72
C PHE A 484 -12.31 25.94 -12.77
N TYR A 485 -12.54 24.77 -12.20
CA TYR A 485 -13.66 24.51 -11.29
C TYR A 485 -13.26 24.59 -9.82
N ILE A 486 -14.13 25.13 -8.98
CA ILE A 486 -14.02 25.03 -7.51
C ILE A 486 -15.38 24.65 -6.88
N PRO A 487 -15.39 23.81 -5.84
CA PRO A 487 -16.59 23.58 -5.04
C PRO A 487 -17.10 24.83 -4.33
N ALA A 488 -18.41 24.87 -4.06
CA ALA A 488 -19.08 26.02 -3.43
C ALA A 488 -18.48 26.38 -2.05
N GLU A 489 -18.03 25.38 -1.27
CA GLU A 489 -17.44 25.58 0.06
C GLU A 489 -16.14 26.41 0.04
N TYR A 490 -15.42 26.43 -1.09
CA TYR A 490 -14.16 27.15 -1.23
C TYR A 490 -14.30 28.51 -1.93
N GLU A 491 -15.52 28.93 -2.31
CA GLU A 491 -15.75 30.21 -2.99
C GLU A 491 -15.14 31.38 -2.19
N LYS A 492 -15.45 31.46 -0.89
CA LYS A 492 -14.95 32.52 -0.01
C LYS A 492 -13.42 32.51 0.07
N THR A 493 -12.81 31.34 0.10
CA THR A 493 -11.36 31.17 0.15
C THR A 493 -10.70 31.69 -1.12
N ILE A 494 -11.26 31.41 -2.29
CA ILE A 494 -10.73 31.88 -3.58
C ILE A 494 -10.94 33.38 -3.76
N ARG A 495 -12.08 33.94 -3.33
CA ARG A 495 -12.29 35.41 -3.33
C ARG A 495 -11.30 36.14 -2.42
N ASN A 496 -10.96 35.55 -1.27
CA ASN A 496 -9.94 36.10 -0.38
C ASN A 496 -8.54 36.03 -1.01
N LEU A 497 -8.22 34.94 -1.71
CA LEU A 497 -6.97 34.81 -2.49
C LEU A 497 -6.89 35.89 -3.59
N GLU A 498 -7.98 36.10 -4.34
CA GLU A 498 -8.07 37.13 -5.36
C GLU A 498 -7.85 38.53 -4.76
N SER A 499 -8.53 38.84 -3.64
CA SER A 499 -8.36 40.11 -2.92
C SER A 499 -6.92 40.30 -2.41
N TRP A 500 -6.31 39.24 -1.90
CA TRP A 500 -4.91 39.23 -1.48
C TRP A 500 -3.98 39.49 -2.68
N ALA A 501 -4.23 38.87 -3.83
CA ALA A 501 -3.45 39.06 -5.05
C ALA A 501 -3.57 40.49 -5.60
N MET A 502 -4.76 41.10 -5.53
CA MET A 502 -5.00 42.51 -5.91
C MET A 502 -4.28 43.52 -4.99
N SER A 503 -3.94 43.13 -3.76
CA SER A 503 -3.26 44.01 -2.82
C SER A 503 -1.81 44.35 -3.22
N PHE A 504 -1.21 43.55 -4.12
CA PHE A 504 0.13 43.80 -4.65
C PHE A 504 0.08 44.80 -5.82
N LYS A 505 0.86 45.88 -5.71
CA LYS A 505 1.01 46.85 -6.79
C LYS A 505 1.50 46.14 -8.06
N GLU A 506 0.84 46.43 -9.19
CA GLU A 506 1.18 45.93 -10.54
C GLU A 506 0.97 44.42 -10.77
N ASN A 507 0.48 43.67 -9.78
CA ASN A 507 0.17 42.26 -9.97
C ASN A 507 -1.10 42.09 -10.82
N LYS A 508 -1.01 41.23 -11.84
CA LYS A 508 -2.13 40.87 -12.72
C LYS A 508 -2.56 39.43 -12.58
N TYR A 509 -1.86 38.62 -11.76
CA TYR A 509 -2.05 37.17 -11.70
C TYR A 509 -2.66 36.75 -10.36
N LEU A 510 -3.55 35.76 -10.38
CA LEU A 510 -4.15 35.16 -9.17
C LEU A 510 -3.08 34.53 -8.27
N ILE A 511 -2.14 33.82 -8.89
CA ILE A 511 -0.99 33.18 -8.25
C ILE A 511 0.28 33.86 -8.80
N PRO A 512 0.83 34.88 -8.11
CA PRO A 512 1.77 35.84 -8.69
C PRO A 512 3.22 35.34 -8.85
N LEU A 513 3.46 34.12 -9.33
CA LEU A 513 4.76 33.42 -9.28
C LEU A 513 5.83 33.85 -10.30
N LYS A 514 5.60 34.91 -11.08
CA LYS A 514 6.64 35.40 -12.02
C LYS A 514 7.74 36.12 -11.25
N GLU A 515 8.98 35.70 -11.50
CA GLU A 515 10.25 36.30 -11.08
C GLU A 515 10.12 37.27 -9.91
N ALA A 516 9.96 36.73 -8.69
CA ALA A 516 9.97 37.54 -7.48
C ALA A 516 11.28 38.35 -7.42
N GLN A 517 11.18 39.60 -7.88
CA GLN A 517 12.26 40.55 -7.91
C GLN A 517 12.82 40.74 -6.50
N ARG A 518 14.15 40.62 -6.39
CA ARG A 518 15.02 40.83 -5.21
C ARG A 518 15.37 39.57 -4.40
N GLY A 519 16.37 38.86 -4.90
CA GLY A 519 17.57 38.53 -4.10
C GLY A 519 17.53 37.34 -3.15
N ARG A 520 16.45 36.56 -3.06
CA ARG A 520 16.44 35.26 -2.36
C ARG A 520 15.51 34.27 -3.07
N GLN A 521 15.97 33.02 -3.21
CA GLN A 521 15.30 31.84 -3.80
C GLN A 521 13.89 32.13 -4.35
N VAL A 522 13.83 32.37 -5.65
CA VAL A 522 12.59 32.68 -6.35
C VAL A 522 11.75 31.39 -6.40
N TYR A 523 10.56 31.43 -5.81
CA TYR A 523 9.56 30.36 -5.97
C TYR A 523 8.89 30.60 -7.33
N VAL A 524 9.32 29.84 -8.35
CA VAL A 524 8.88 30.01 -9.74
C VAL A 524 8.07 28.80 -10.19
N TRP A 525 7.00 29.04 -10.95
CA TRP A 525 6.26 28.02 -11.68
C TRP A 525 6.49 28.25 -13.18
N ASN A 526 7.42 27.48 -13.77
CA ASN A 526 7.83 27.65 -15.18
C ASN A 526 7.14 26.69 -16.13
N ASN A 527 6.84 25.47 -15.67
CA ASN A 527 6.20 24.44 -16.47
C ASN A 527 4.71 24.38 -16.10
N PRO A 528 3.77 24.69 -17.02
CA PRO A 528 2.33 24.69 -16.73
C PRO A 528 1.80 23.36 -16.17
N LYS A 529 2.45 22.24 -16.49
CA LYS A 529 2.04 20.88 -16.09
C LYS A 529 2.61 20.47 -14.73
N LEU A 530 3.75 21.05 -14.34
CA LEU A 530 4.50 20.70 -13.15
C LEU A 530 4.46 21.85 -12.13
N PRO A 531 3.51 21.82 -11.18
CA PRO A 531 3.48 22.80 -10.10
C PRO A 531 4.75 22.70 -9.24
N PRO A 532 5.16 23.79 -8.57
CA PRO A 532 6.33 23.75 -7.70
C PRO A 532 6.14 22.77 -6.53
N SER A 533 7.22 22.18 -6.04
CA SER A 533 7.20 21.20 -4.93
C SER A 533 6.50 21.74 -3.68
N LEU A 534 5.54 20.96 -3.16
CA LEU A 534 4.73 21.27 -1.98
C LEU A 534 5.25 20.57 -0.71
N HIS A 535 6.41 19.91 -0.76
CA HIS A 535 6.95 19.08 0.34
C HIS A 535 6.92 19.75 1.70
N GLN A 536 7.44 20.98 1.74
CA GLN A 536 7.59 21.70 3.00
C GLN A 536 6.23 22.13 3.55
N THR A 537 5.31 22.53 2.67
CA THR A 537 3.95 22.93 3.00
C THR A 537 3.18 21.76 3.58
N ILE A 538 3.11 20.61 2.88
CA ILE A 538 2.38 19.43 3.37
C ILE A 538 2.97 18.91 4.68
N LYS A 539 4.31 18.94 4.83
CA LYS A 539 4.99 18.54 6.06
C LYS A 539 4.63 19.45 7.24
N TRP A 540 4.57 20.76 7.04
CA TRP A 540 4.14 21.71 8.07
C TRP A 540 2.67 21.52 8.45
N LEU A 541 1.84 21.12 7.51
CA LEU A 541 0.41 20.89 7.74
C LEU A 541 0.09 19.51 8.33
N GLY A 542 1.11 18.69 8.64
CA GLY A 542 0.91 17.35 9.18
C GLY A 542 0.31 16.37 8.18
N ILE A 543 0.33 16.69 6.89
CA ILE A 543 -0.13 15.83 5.80
C ILE A 543 1.00 14.85 5.46
N GLY A 544 0.72 13.56 5.58
CA GLY A 544 1.64 12.50 5.18
C GLY A 544 1.94 12.55 3.68
N HIS A 545 3.17 12.20 3.29
CA HIS A 545 3.57 12.22 1.87
C HIS A 545 2.60 11.42 1.00
N GLY A 546 2.33 10.15 1.36
CA GLY A 546 1.37 9.25 0.72
C GLY A 546 -0.07 9.75 0.60
N HIS A 547 -0.49 10.77 1.38
CA HIS A 547 -1.84 11.34 1.28
C HIS A 547 -1.99 12.35 0.13
N TYR A 548 -0.88 12.91 -0.36
CA TYR A 548 -0.91 13.94 -1.40
C TYR A 548 -0.01 13.61 -2.61
N TYR A 549 1.17 13.03 -2.38
CA TYR A 549 2.05 12.49 -3.42
C TYR A 549 2.14 10.97 -3.26
N LEU A 550 2.39 10.22 -4.33
CA LEU A 550 2.51 8.76 -4.20
C LEU A 550 3.84 8.37 -3.54
N ASP A 551 3.76 7.49 -2.54
CA ASP A 551 4.90 6.74 -2.05
C ASP A 551 5.33 5.68 -3.08
N LEU A 552 6.35 6.00 -3.88
CA LEU A 552 6.97 5.11 -4.86
C LEU A 552 7.85 4.05 -4.17
N THR A 553 7.22 3.07 -3.52
CA THR A 553 7.93 2.04 -2.73
C THR A 553 7.76 0.65 -3.34
N SER A 554 8.78 -0.19 -3.21
CA SER A 554 8.71 -1.61 -3.60
C SER A 554 7.55 -2.35 -2.95
N ARG A 555 7.13 -1.98 -1.73
CA ARG A 555 6.00 -2.60 -1.04
C ARG A 555 4.67 -2.30 -1.74
N ARG A 556 4.46 -1.05 -2.18
CA ARG A 556 3.24 -0.65 -2.90
C ARG A 556 3.16 -1.33 -4.27
N PHE A 557 4.27 -1.37 -5.02
CA PHE A 557 4.32 -2.10 -6.29
C PHE A 557 4.15 -3.61 -6.11
N ARG A 558 4.75 -4.21 -5.07
CA ARG A 558 4.52 -5.62 -4.72
C ARG A 558 3.09 -5.95 -4.39
N SER A 559 2.42 -5.07 -3.64
CA SER A 559 1.00 -5.24 -3.32
C SER A 559 0.12 -5.16 -4.57
N PHE A 560 0.41 -4.21 -5.48
CA PHE A 560 -0.27 -4.15 -6.77
C PHE A 560 -0.05 -5.43 -7.60
N THR A 561 1.18 -5.94 -7.68
CA THR A 561 1.46 -7.21 -8.37
C THR A 561 0.78 -8.40 -7.68
N ALA A 562 0.70 -8.41 -6.34
CA ALA A 562 -0.02 -9.44 -5.59
C ALA A 562 -1.51 -9.44 -5.95
N GLU A 563 -2.12 -8.26 -6.05
CA GLU A 563 -3.53 -8.10 -6.44
C GLU A 563 -3.81 -8.57 -7.86
N MET A 564 -2.89 -8.30 -8.81
CA MET A 564 -3.04 -8.75 -10.20
C MET A 564 -2.83 -10.26 -10.38
N LEU A 565 -2.07 -10.90 -9.49
CA LEU A 565 -1.74 -12.34 -9.55
C LEU A 565 -2.58 -13.17 -8.58
N TYR A 566 -3.41 -12.55 -7.76
CA TYR A 566 -4.29 -13.26 -6.85
C TYR A 566 -5.42 -13.85 -7.70
N SER A 567 -5.57 -15.17 -7.62
CA SER A 567 -6.70 -15.90 -8.17
C SER A 567 -7.40 -16.67 -7.05
N ASP A 568 -8.72 -16.63 -7.04
CA ASP A 568 -9.51 -17.48 -6.14
C ASP A 568 -9.44 -18.96 -6.55
N GLU A 569 -9.03 -19.27 -7.79
CA GLU A 569 -8.87 -20.63 -8.31
C GLU A 569 -7.61 -21.31 -7.75
N ASP A 570 -6.54 -20.55 -7.52
CA ASP A 570 -5.26 -21.04 -7.02
C ASP A 570 -4.96 -20.61 -5.57
N MET A 571 -5.88 -19.87 -4.94
CA MET A 571 -5.74 -19.29 -3.59
C MET A 571 -4.48 -18.42 -3.45
N GLY A 572 -4.05 -17.77 -4.53
CA GLY A 572 -2.85 -16.96 -4.57
C GLY A 572 -1.55 -17.74 -4.59
N ALA A 573 -1.57 -19.02 -4.97
CA ALA A 573 -0.36 -19.85 -5.08
C ALA A 573 0.65 -19.28 -6.10
N GLU A 574 0.17 -18.82 -7.24
CA GLU A 574 0.92 -18.14 -8.29
C GLU A 574 1.51 -16.83 -7.80
N GLY A 575 0.70 -15.97 -7.20
CA GLY A 575 1.17 -14.74 -6.56
C GLY A 575 2.21 -15.02 -5.46
N SER A 576 2.04 -16.09 -4.68
CA SER A 576 2.99 -16.53 -3.66
C SER A 576 4.32 -16.98 -4.27
N LEU A 577 4.29 -17.70 -5.38
CA LEU A 577 5.45 -18.16 -6.12
C LEU A 577 6.22 -16.97 -6.75
N ILE A 578 5.52 -16.10 -7.47
CA ILE A 578 6.10 -14.94 -8.16
C ILE A 578 6.68 -13.93 -7.15
N LEU A 579 6.00 -13.71 -6.03
CA LEU A 579 6.47 -12.78 -5.00
C LEU A 579 7.45 -13.41 -4.00
N ASP A 580 7.73 -14.71 -4.11
CA ASP A 580 8.56 -15.48 -3.16
C ASP A 580 8.09 -15.33 -1.69
N ASN A 581 6.77 -15.35 -1.49
CA ASN A 581 6.13 -15.40 -0.18
C ASN A 581 5.80 -16.86 0.20
N ASP A 582 5.63 -17.13 1.49
CA ASP A 582 4.92 -18.34 1.93
C ASP A 582 3.43 -18.14 1.66
N ILE A 583 2.71 -19.19 1.26
CA ILE A 583 1.29 -19.09 0.90
C ILE A 583 0.44 -18.52 2.05
N ASN A 584 0.76 -18.84 3.31
CA ASN A 584 0.05 -18.27 4.46
C ASN A 584 0.36 -16.77 4.65
N THR A 585 1.58 -16.36 4.30
CA THR A 585 1.96 -14.93 4.33
C THR A 585 1.30 -14.18 3.18
N PHE A 586 1.15 -14.82 2.01
CA PHE A 586 0.45 -14.24 0.87
C PHE A 586 -1.05 -14.11 1.15
N ASP A 587 -1.68 -15.17 1.66
CA ASP A 587 -3.08 -15.19 2.08
C ASP A 587 -3.35 -14.08 3.11
N VAL A 588 -2.69 -14.10 4.27
CA VAL A 588 -2.88 -13.07 5.31
C VAL A 588 -2.61 -11.66 4.80
N ALA A 589 -1.65 -11.49 3.88
CA ALA A 589 -1.25 -10.16 3.42
C ALA A 589 -2.05 -9.60 2.23
N TYR A 590 -2.73 -10.46 1.45
CA TYR A 590 -3.30 -10.07 0.15
C TYR A 590 -4.66 -10.70 -0.18
N SER A 591 -5.17 -11.69 0.58
CA SER A 591 -6.46 -12.35 0.28
C SER A 591 -7.71 -11.56 0.70
N GLY A 592 -7.54 -10.53 1.53
CA GLY A 592 -8.65 -9.64 1.94
C GLY A 592 -9.13 -8.66 0.86
N GLY A 593 -8.52 -8.68 -0.34
CA GLY A 593 -8.70 -7.66 -1.36
C GLY A 593 -8.13 -6.30 -0.94
N ASN A 594 -8.27 -5.28 -1.79
CA ASN A 594 -7.82 -3.92 -1.47
C ASN A 594 -8.87 -3.22 -0.55
N PRO A 595 -8.54 -2.87 0.71
CA PRO A 595 -9.49 -2.23 1.62
C PRO A 595 -9.96 -0.85 1.15
N GLU A 596 -9.10 -0.05 0.50
CA GLU A 596 -9.48 1.23 -0.10
C GLU A 596 -10.40 1.03 -1.31
N PHE A 597 -10.16 -0.01 -2.11
CA PHE A 597 -11.04 -0.37 -3.22
C PHE A 597 -12.41 -0.86 -2.73
N ASN A 598 -12.45 -1.66 -1.66
CA ASN A 598 -13.67 -2.10 -0.99
C ASN A 598 -14.44 -0.92 -0.38
N GLN A 599 -13.74 0.02 0.27
CA GLN A 599 -14.33 1.26 0.77
C GLN A 599 -14.81 2.17 -0.37
N LEU A 600 -14.11 2.21 -1.50
CA LEU A 600 -14.51 2.96 -2.70
C LEU A 600 -15.77 2.36 -3.34
N ILE A 601 -15.86 1.04 -3.43
CA ILE A 601 -17.08 0.34 -3.86
C ILE A 601 -18.23 0.69 -2.93
N PHE A 602 -17.99 0.67 -1.62
CA PHE A 602 -18.99 0.98 -0.62
C PHE A 602 -19.43 2.46 -0.67
N SER A 603 -18.49 3.40 -0.80
CA SER A 603 -18.80 4.83 -0.89
C SER A 603 -19.57 5.17 -2.17
N GLN A 604 -19.14 4.63 -3.31
CA GLN A 604 -19.86 4.78 -4.58
C GLN A 604 -21.25 4.17 -4.50
N ALA A 605 -21.39 3.00 -3.86
CA ALA A 605 -22.70 2.38 -3.65
C ALA A 605 -23.61 3.23 -2.74
N LEU A 606 -23.07 3.85 -1.69
CA LEU A 606 -23.79 4.77 -0.82
C LEU A 606 -24.20 6.05 -1.56
N GLU A 607 -23.35 6.59 -2.43
CA GLU A 607 -23.66 7.78 -3.23
C GLU A 607 -24.72 7.49 -4.30
N VAL A 608 -24.62 6.35 -4.99
CA VAL A 608 -25.68 5.88 -5.90
C VAL A 608 -26.99 5.68 -5.13
N ALA A 609 -26.94 5.03 -3.96
CA ALA A 609 -28.12 4.85 -3.11
C ALA A 609 -28.73 6.19 -2.67
N SER A 610 -27.90 7.17 -2.29
CA SER A 610 -28.32 8.53 -1.92
C SER A 610 -29.02 9.25 -3.08
N LEU A 611 -28.53 9.09 -4.31
CA LEU A 611 -29.17 9.65 -5.51
C LEU A 611 -30.49 8.94 -5.83
N ILE A 612 -30.57 7.63 -5.63
CA ILE A 612 -31.81 6.85 -5.76
C ILE A 612 -32.84 7.29 -4.72
N PHE A 613 -32.44 7.48 -3.47
CA PHE A 613 -33.32 8.02 -2.41
C PHE A 613 -33.84 9.43 -2.70
N LYS A 614 -33.13 10.20 -3.53
CA LYS A 614 -33.56 11.52 -4.04
C LYS A 614 -34.47 11.43 -5.27
N GLY A 615 -34.92 10.23 -5.65
CA GLY A 615 -35.87 9.99 -6.74
C GLY A 615 -35.24 9.88 -8.12
N ILE A 616 -33.91 9.71 -8.22
CA ILE A 616 -33.22 9.49 -9.49
C ILE A 616 -33.20 7.99 -9.80
N GLU A 617 -33.57 7.62 -11.02
CA GLU A 617 -33.51 6.24 -11.51
C GLU A 617 -32.06 5.70 -11.47
N LYS A 618 -31.90 4.42 -11.10
CA LYS A 618 -30.61 3.77 -10.82
C LYS A 618 -29.54 4.02 -11.89
N GLU A 619 -29.87 3.83 -13.17
CA GLU A 619 -28.88 4.00 -14.26
C GLU A 619 -28.48 5.47 -14.46
N LYS A 620 -29.43 6.40 -14.33
CA LYS A 620 -29.14 7.85 -14.34
C LYS A 620 -28.34 8.29 -13.11
N ALA A 621 -28.53 7.66 -11.96
CA ALA A 621 -27.74 7.90 -10.76
C ALA A 621 -26.28 7.46 -10.94
N LYS A 622 -26.06 6.30 -11.57
CA LYS A 622 -24.73 5.81 -11.94
C LYS A 622 -24.04 6.74 -12.95
N GLU A 623 -24.72 7.12 -14.03
CA GLU A 623 -24.16 8.06 -15.03
C GLU A 623 -23.80 9.42 -14.43
N LYS A 624 -24.65 9.94 -13.54
CA LYS A 624 -24.39 11.20 -12.84
C LYS A 624 -23.15 11.10 -11.95
N LEU A 625 -23.01 9.98 -11.23
CA LEU A 625 -21.86 9.72 -10.39
C LEU A 625 -20.57 9.51 -11.22
N LEU A 626 -20.63 8.81 -12.36
CA LEU A 626 -19.51 8.64 -13.29
C LEU A 626 -18.98 9.97 -13.81
N LYS A 627 -19.88 10.87 -14.22
CA LYS A 627 -19.53 12.23 -14.66
C LYS A 627 -18.91 13.05 -13.53
N TYR A 628 -19.44 12.94 -12.32
CA TYR A 628 -18.90 13.63 -11.14
C TYR A 628 -17.49 13.11 -10.79
N LEU A 629 -17.30 11.79 -10.78
CA LEU A 629 -16.03 11.14 -10.46
C LEU A 629 -15.01 11.16 -11.59
N LYS A 630 -15.38 11.64 -12.79
CA LYS A 630 -14.56 11.61 -14.01
C LYS A 630 -14.02 10.20 -14.32
N LYS A 631 -14.88 9.19 -14.20
CA LYS A 631 -14.55 7.78 -14.47
C LYS A 631 -15.43 7.25 -15.59
N GLU A 632 -14.89 6.33 -16.39
CA GLU A 632 -15.64 5.64 -17.45
C GLU A 632 -16.59 4.59 -16.86
N VAL A 633 -16.21 3.93 -15.75
CA VAL A 633 -16.99 2.87 -15.08
C VAL A 633 -16.85 2.97 -13.54
N LEU A 634 -17.90 2.62 -12.78
CA LEU A 634 -17.88 2.60 -11.31
C LEU A 634 -17.04 1.40 -10.84
N ALA A 635 -16.45 1.48 -9.64
CA ALA A 635 -15.55 0.45 -9.12
C ALA A 635 -16.25 -0.92 -9.00
N TYR A 636 -17.52 -0.93 -8.57
CA TYR A 636 -18.33 -2.16 -8.48
C TYR A 636 -18.67 -2.75 -9.86
N ASP A 637 -19.06 -1.88 -10.81
CA ASP A 637 -19.43 -2.32 -12.16
C ASP A 637 -18.20 -2.78 -12.96
N LYS A 638 -17.02 -2.19 -12.67
CA LYS A 638 -15.72 -2.64 -13.19
C LYS A 638 -15.33 -4.01 -12.59
N LEU A 639 -15.58 -4.23 -11.30
CA LEU A 639 -15.35 -5.52 -10.63
C LEU A 639 -16.27 -6.63 -11.19
N ILE A 640 -17.52 -6.30 -11.52
CA ILE A 640 -18.43 -7.22 -12.22
C ILE A 640 -17.95 -7.51 -13.65
N ALA A 641 -17.41 -6.52 -14.36
CA ALA A 641 -16.82 -6.69 -15.69
C ALA A 641 -15.50 -7.47 -15.68
N ASP A 642 -14.75 -7.44 -14.58
CA ASP A 642 -13.43 -8.08 -14.40
C ASP A 642 -13.51 -9.56 -13.95
N LYS A 643 -14.69 -10.22 -14.09
CA LYS A 643 -14.97 -11.68 -14.05
C LYS A 643 -15.20 -12.35 -12.67
N MET A 644 -16.46 -12.40 -12.21
CA MET A 644 -16.94 -13.52 -11.39
C MET A 644 -17.08 -14.80 -12.25
N TYR A 645 -16.75 -15.97 -11.69
CA TYR A 645 -16.93 -17.25 -12.39
C TYR A 645 -18.41 -17.63 -12.51
N PHE A 646 -18.86 -17.90 -13.73
CA PHE A 646 -20.18 -18.47 -13.99
C PHE A 646 -20.11 -19.99 -13.87
N ASN A 647 -20.85 -20.53 -12.91
CA ASN A 647 -20.94 -21.96 -12.71
C ASN A 647 -21.69 -22.66 -13.86
N GLN A 648 -21.70 -23.99 -13.86
CA GLN A 648 -22.21 -24.78 -14.99
C GLN A 648 -23.72 -24.58 -15.24
N ASN A 649 -24.50 -24.21 -14.22
CA ASN A 649 -25.92 -23.91 -14.36
C ASN A 649 -26.24 -22.41 -14.56
N GLY A 650 -25.23 -21.55 -14.74
CA GLY A 650 -25.39 -20.18 -15.22
C GLY A 650 -25.39 -19.08 -14.15
N PHE A 651 -25.25 -19.40 -12.87
CA PHE A 651 -25.11 -18.40 -11.80
C PHE A 651 -23.66 -17.91 -11.65
N ALA A 652 -23.50 -16.61 -11.39
CA ALA A 652 -22.22 -16.05 -10.95
C ALA A 652 -22.07 -16.33 -9.45
N CYS A 653 -21.03 -17.07 -9.05
CA CYS A 653 -20.76 -17.33 -7.64
C CYS A 653 -19.25 -17.50 -7.36
N ASN A 654 -18.85 -17.36 -6.10
CA ASN A 654 -17.47 -17.51 -5.65
C ASN A 654 -17.07 -18.96 -5.28
N GLY A 655 -17.87 -19.95 -5.68
CA GLY A 655 -17.60 -21.37 -5.45
C GLY A 655 -17.70 -21.86 -4.00
N LYS A 656 -18.03 -20.99 -3.04
CA LYS A 656 -18.24 -21.32 -1.62
C LYS A 656 -19.75 -21.27 -1.29
N PRO A 657 -20.33 -22.36 -0.74
CA PRO A 657 -21.74 -22.40 -0.39
C PRO A 657 -22.03 -21.47 0.80
N ASP A 658 -23.02 -20.59 0.63
CA ASP A 658 -23.59 -19.74 1.67
C ASP A 658 -25.12 -19.85 1.59
N ILE A 659 -25.64 -21.03 1.91
CA ILE A 659 -27.07 -21.35 1.84
C ILE A 659 -27.75 -20.84 3.10
N ASN A 660 -28.83 -20.07 2.92
CA ASN A 660 -29.68 -19.67 4.03
C ASN A 660 -30.38 -20.90 4.62
N LYS A 661 -29.96 -21.31 5.83
CA LYS A 661 -30.43 -22.51 6.53
C LYS A 661 -31.91 -22.47 6.92
N ASP A 662 -32.53 -21.29 6.90
CA ASP A 662 -33.97 -21.13 7.15
C ASP A 662 -34.82 -21.51 5.92
N ILE A 663 -34.21 -21.55 4.73
CA ILE A 663 -34.90 -21.73 3.44
C ILE A 663 -34.52 -23.06 2.77
N ALA A 664 -33.28 -23.52 2.92
CA ALA A 664 -32.79 -24.75 2.29
C ALA A 664 -31.75 -25.49 3.15
N LYS A 665 -31.59 -26.81 2.92
CA LYS A 665 -30.60 -27.63 3.62
C LYS A 665 -29.23 -27.52 2.95
N ASP A 666 -28.21 -27.26 3.76
CA ASP A 666 -26.81 -27.34 3.33
C ASP A 666 -26.37 -28.82 3.22
N LEU A 667 -26.36 -29.34 2.00
CA LEU A 667 -25.90 -30.68 1.63
C LEU A 667 -24.48 -30.65 1.04
N HIS A 668 -23.71 -29.56 1.23
CA HIS A 668 -22.41 -29.39 0.58
C HIS A 668 -21.44 -30.52 0.94
N ARG A 669 -21.40 -30.88 2.23
CA ARG A 669 -20.54 -31.95 2.72
C ARG A 669 -20.86 -33.30 2.04
N SER A 670 -22.14 -33.62 1.86
CA SER A 670 -22.56 -34.85 1.17
C SER A 670 -22.27 -34.82 -0.32
N ALA A 671 -22.45 -33.65 -0.97
CA ALA A 671 -22.17 -33.47 -2.39
C ALA A 671 -20.65 -33.61 -2.68
N SER A 672 -19.80 -32.98 -1.86
CA SER A 672 -18.34 -33.05 -2.01
C SER A 672 -17.79 -34.47 -1.76
N LEU A 673 -18.34 -35.20 -0.77
CA LEU A 673 -17.99 -36.60 -0.54
C LEU A 673 -18.43 -37.52 -1.69
N ARG A 674 -19.58 -37.24 -2.31
CA ARG A 674 -20.06 -38.02 -3.46
C ARG A 674 -19.20 -37.77 -4.70
N ALA A 675 -18.83 -36.51 -4.95
CA ALA A 675 -17.91 -36.17 -6.02
C ALA A 675 -16.53 -36.81 -5.85
N GLU A 676 -16.04 -36.91 -4.60
CA GLU A 676 -14.83 -37.66 -4.28
C GLU A 676 -14.98 -39.17 -4.57
N ASN A 677 -16.12 -39.77 -4.20
CA ASN A 677 -16.41 -41.18 -4.50
C ASN A 677 -16.55 -41.47 -6.01
N LEU A 678 -16.95 -40.46 -6.80
CA LEU A 678 -17.01 -40.53 -8.27
C LEU A 678 -15.67 -40.22 -8.95
N GLY A 679 -14.61 -39.91 -8.19
CA GLY A 679 -13.27 -39.66 -8.70
C GLY A 679 -13.06 -38.26 -9.29
N VAL A 680 -13.93 -37.30 -8.98
CA VAL A 680 -13.95 -35.95 -9.58
C VAL A 680 -13.01 -34.97 -8.83
N GLY A 681 -12.50 -35.32 -7.65
CA GLY A 681 -11.53 -34.55 -6.87
C GLY A 681 -11.56 -34.87 -5.37
N GLN A 682 -10.72 -34.26 -4.54
CA GLN A 682 -10.75 -34.46 -3.08
C GLN A 682 -11.80 -33.55 -2.42
N ALA A 683 -12.65 -34.07 -1.53
CA ALA A 683 -13.82 -33.33 -1.01
C ALA A 683 -13.53 -31.96 -0.35
N LYS A 684 -12.28 -31.70 0.07
CA LYS A 684 -11.86 -30.42 0.68
C LYS A 684 -11.33 -29.38 -0.31
N THR A 685 -11.06 -29.77 -1.56
CA THR A 685 -10.44 -28.90 -2.58
C THR A 685 -11.35 -28.65 -3.77
N ILE A 686 -12.57 -29.18 -3.76
CA ILE A 686 -13.51 -29.08 -4.87
C ILE A 686 -14.41 -27.83 -4.71
N PRO A 687 -14.52 -26.94 -5.72
CA PRO A 687 -15.52 -25.86 -5.76
C PRO A 687 -16.95 -26.42 -5.84
N CYS A 688 -17.91 -25.75 -5.18
CA CYS A 688 -19.27 -26.26 -4.90
C CYS A 688 -20.01 -26.94 -6.08
N TYR A 689 -20.60 -28.12 -5.83
CA TYR A 689 -21.41 -28.89 -6.81
C TYR A 689 -22.91 -28.90 -6.54
N GLN A 690 -23.40 -28.20 -5.53
CA GLN A 690 -24.85 -28.10 -5.23
C GLN A 690 -25.53 -27.09 -6.15
N LEU A 691 -25.49 -27.35 -7.46
CA LEU A 691 -25.95 -26.42 -8.47
C LEU A 691 -27.48 -26.24 -8.42
N ASP A 692 -28.21 -27.26 -7.98
CA ASP A 692 -29.65 -27.21 -7.71
C ASP A 692 -30.04 -26.21 -6.60
N GLN A 693 -29.15 -25.98 -5.63
CA GLN A 693 -29.38 -25.07 -4.50
C GLN A 693 -28.87 -23.64 -4.72
N CYS A 694 -28.30 -23.32 -5.89
CA CYS A 694 -27.70 -22.00 -6.16
C CYS A 694 -28.69 -20.84 -5.95
N CYS A 695 -29.97 -21.05 -6.22
CA CYS A 695 -31.00 -20.02 -6.01
C CYS A 695 -31.29 -19.66 -4.55
N TYR A 696 -30.83 -20.48 -3.60
CA TYR A 696 -30.95 -20.25 -2.15
C TYR A 696 -29.63 -19.80 -1.51
N CYS A 697 -28.59 -19.60 -2.34
CA CYS A 697 -27.23 -19.30 -1.91
C CYS A 697 -26.96 -17.80 -2.02
N ASN A 698 -26.63 -17.14 -0.90
CA ASN A 698 -26.36 -15.70 -0.87
C ASN A 698 -25.15 -15.30 -1.73
N SER A 699 -24.23 -16.24 -1.93
CA SER A 699 -23.03 -16.05 -2.77
C SER A 699 -23.29 -16.22 -4.27
N ALA A 700 -24.49 -16.63 -4.69
CA ALA A 700 -24.86 -16.83 -6.08
C ALA A 700 -25.80 -15.73 -6.59
N LYS A 701 -25.50 -15.18 -7.78
CA LYS A 701 -26.31 -14.13 -8.42
C LYS A 701 -26.60 -14.48 -9.88
N MET A 702 -27.78 -14.10 -10.36
CA MET A 702 -28.14 -14.19 -11.77
C MET A 702 -27.54 -13.01 -12.55
N ALA A 703 -27.13 -13.26 -13.79
CA ALA A 703 -26.71 -12.22 -14.72
C ALA A 703 -27.67 -12.17 -15.91
N ASP A 704 -27.96 -10.96 -16.38
CA ASP A 704 -28.73 -10.70 -17.60
C ASP A 704 -27.83 -10.91 -18.83
N ASP A 705 -27.60 -12.19 -19.16
CA ASP A 705 -26.81 -12.64 -20.31
C ASP A 705 -27.51 -13.82 -20.99
N GLU A 706 -27.77 -13.69 -22.30
CA GLU A 706 -28.51 -14.69 -23.08
C GLU A 706 -27.93 -16.10 -22.94
N ASN A 707 -26.59 -16.22 -22.94
CA ASN A 707 -25.93 -17.50 -22.87
C ASN A 707 -25.99 -18.13 -21.47
N GLN A 708 -25.93 -17.32 -20.40
CA GLN A 708 -26.12 -17.83 -19.04
C GLN A 708 -27.58 -18.23 -18.77
N ILE A 709 -28.55 -17.46 -19.27
CA ILE A 709 -29.96 -17.80 -19.15
C ILE A 709 -30.29 -19.08 -19.95
N TYR A 710 -29.66 -19.28 -21.11
CA TYR A 710 -29.77 -20.54 -21.86
C TYR A 710 -29.23 -21.74 -21.07
N LYS A 711 -28.12 -21.59 -20.33
CA LYS A 711 -27.64 -22.64 -19.40
C LYS A 711 -28.63 -22.90 -18.27
N MET A 712 -29.17 -21.86 -17.64
CA MET A 712 -30.14 -21.99 -16.55
C MET A 712 -31.40 -22.73 -17.00
N ILE A 713 -31.98 -22.36 -18.14
CA ILE A 713 -33.20 -23.01 -18.67
C ILE A 713 -32.89 -24.45 -19.11
N SER A 714 -31.70 -24.72 -19.67
CA SER A 714 -31.26 -26.10 -19.96
C SER A 714 -31.14 -26.95 -18.69
N PHE A 715 -30.68 -26.34 -17.58
CA PHE A 715 -30.54 -27.04 -16.30
C PHE A 715 -31.89 -27.33 -15.67
N VAL A 716 -32.85 -26.40 -15.78
CA VAL A 716 -34.26 -26.63 -15.43
C VAL A 716 -34.83 -27.83 -16.19
N GLU A 717 -34.52 -27.97 -17.47
CA GLU A 717 -35.02 -29.08 -18.29
C GLU A 717 -34.42 -30.44 -17.85
N ILE A 718 -33.14 -30.47 -17.46
CA ILE A 718 -32.53 -31.67 -16.86
C ILE A 718 -33.20 -32.03 -15.52
N LEU A 719 -33.48 -31.04 -14.66
CA LEU A 719 -34.14 -31.30 -13.38
C LEU A 719 -35.53 -31.94 -13.59
N LYS A 720 -36.28 -31.48 -14.59
CA LYS A 720 -37.57 -32.08 -14.98
C LYS A 720 -37.40 -33.50 -15.51
N ASN A 721 -36.48 -33.70 -16.45
CA ASN A 721 -36.22 -35.03 -17.02
C ASN A 721 -35.73 -36.05 -15.98
N LYS A 722 -34.98 -35.60 -14.95
CA LYS A 722 -34.53 -36.46 -13.85
C LYS A 722 -35.65 -36.78 -12.86
N ALA A 723 -36.60 -35.88 -12.66
CA ALA A 723 -37.79 -36.15 -11.85
C ALA A 723 -38.56 -37.36 -12.42
N ASP A 724 -38.69 -37.44 -13.75
CA ASP A 724 -39.33 -38.58 -14.43
C ASP A 724 -38.53 -39.90 -14.27
N GLN A 725 -37.21 -39.83 -14.11
CA GLN A 725 -36.34 -41.00 -13.96
C GLN A 725 -36.20 -41.48 -12.51
N LYS A 726 -36.49 -40.62 -11.52
CA LYS A 726 -36.35 -40.89 -10.09
C LYS A 726 -37.62 -40.46 -9.32
N PRO A 727 -38.65 -41.33 -9.30
CA PRO A 727 -39.96 -41.02 -8.70
C PRO A 727 -39.89 -40.65 -7.21
N ASP A 728 -38.90 -41.19 -6.48
CA ASP A 728 -38.73 -40.94 -5.04
C ASP A 728 -38.31 -39.49 -4.73
N ASP A 729 -37.64 -38.81 -5.67
CA ASP A 729 -37.15 -37.41 -5.53
C ASP A 729 -37.95 -36.43 -6.42
N GLU A 730 -38.98 -36.91 -7.14
CA GLU A 730 -39.74 -36.19 -8.16
C GLU A 730 -40.29 -34.84 -7.64
N ILE A 731 -40.89 -34.85 -6.45
CA ILE A 731 -41.51 -33.68 -5.84
C ILE A 731 -40.48 -32.58 -5.54
N GLU A 732 -39.27 -32.93 -5.10
CA GLU A 732 -38.23 -31.95 -4.77
C GLU A 732 -37.57 -31.39 -6.04
N LEU A 733 -37.30 -32.24 -7.03
CA LEU A 733 -36.71 -31.82 -8.31
C LEU A 733 -37.64 -30.90 -9.11
N ILE A 734 -38.95 -31.21 -9.17
CA ILE A 734 -39.95 -30.36 -9.84
C ILE A 734 -40.12 -29.02 -9.11
N LYS A 735 -40.11 -29.02 -7.76
CA LYS A 735 -40.16 -27.77 -6.98
C LYS A 735 -38.97 -26.86 -7.27
N SER A 736 -37.76 -27.42 -7.30
CA SER A 736 -36.53 -26.67 -7.62
C SER A 736 -36.55 -26.13 -9.06
N ALA A 737 -37.02 -26.93 -10.02
CA ALA A 737 -37.17 -26.51 -11.42
C ALA A 737 -38.18 -25.35 -11.57
N HIS A 738 -39.34 -25.43 -10.90
CA HIS A 738 -40.35 -24.36 -10.91
C HIS A 738 -39.85 -23.08 -10.24
N TYR A 739 -39.16 -23.20 -9.10
CA TYR A 739 -38.62 -22.05 -8.39
C TYR A 739 -37.53 -21.33 -9.20
N LEU A 740 -36.63 -22.06 -9.86
CA LEU A 740 -35.63 -21.49 -10.76
C LEU A 740 -36.28 -20.73 -11.92
N MET A 741 -37.30 -21.29 -12.56
CA MET A 741 -38.04 -20.60 -13.62
C MET A 741 -38.75 -19.34 -13.13
N LEU A 742 -39.33 -19.38 -11.92
CA LEU A 742 -39.98 -18.23 -11.32
C LEU A 742 -38.98 -17.09 -11.07
N ILE A 743 -37.81 -17.39 -10.50
CA ILE A 743 -36.77 -16.37 -10.30
C ILE A 743 -36.27 -15.81 -11.64
N ILE A 744 -36.09 -16.65 -12.67
CA ILE A 744 -35.70 -16.18 -14.01
C ILE A 744 -36.74 -15.18 -14.53
N HIS A 745 -38.03 -15.50 -14.45
CA HIS A 745 -39.10 -14.63 -14.94
C HIS A 745 -39.24 -13.31 -14.15
N GLU A 746 -38.98 -13.33 -12.84
CA GLU A 746 -39.08 -12.12 -11.99
C GLU A 746 -37.86 -11.20 -12.10
N ASN A 747 -36.68 -11.73 -12.46
CA ASN A 747 -35.41 -10.98 -12.38
C ASN A 747 -34.75 -10.69 -13.74
N ILE A 748 -35.17 -11.33 -14.83
CA ILE A 748 -34.53 -11.22 -16.15
C ILE A 748 -35.51 -10.63 -17.18
N PRO A 749 -35.09 -9.68 -18.04
CA PRO A 749 -35.93 -9.14 -19.09
C PRO A 749 -36.49 -10.22 -20.03
N HIS A 750 -37.76 -10.05 -20.43
CA HIS A 750 -38.45 -11.00 -21.33
C HIS A 750 -37.73 -11.22 -22.68
N GLU A 751 -37.01 -10.22 -23.19
CA GLU A 751 -36.24 -10.32 -24.43
C GLU A 751 -35.10 -11.35 -24.30
N THR A 752 -34.30 -11.25 -23.25
CA THR A 752 -33.21 -12.19 -22.93
C THR A 752 -33.74 -13.61 -22.73
N ILE A 753 -34.87 -13.76 -22.01
CA ILE A 753 -35.53 -15.06 -21.79
C ILE A 753 -36.00 -15.67 -23.12
N ASN A 754 -36.66 -14.89 -23.97
CA ASN A 754 -37.18 -15.38 -25.25
C ASN A 754 -36.06 -15.82 -26.19
N ASN A 755 -34.92 -15.12 -26.20
CA ASN A 755 -33.77 -15.50 -27.02
C ASN A 755 -33.12 -16.80 -26.50
N ALA A 756 -32.96 -16.92 -25.18
CA ALA A 756 -32.47 -18.16 -24.55
C ALA A 756 -33.40 -19.36 -24.80
N GLN A 757 -34.73 -19.16 -24.76
CA GLN A 757 -35.71 -20.22 -25.09
C GLN A 757 -35.66 -20.64 -26.56
N LYS A 758 -35.48 -19.68 -27.49
CA LYS A 758 -35.26 -20.01 -28.91
C LYS A 758 -34.02 -20.88 -29.09
N ARG A 759 -32.93 -20.57 -28.38
CA ARG A 759 -31.70 -21.38 -28.41
C ARG A 759 -31.93 -22.79 -27.87
N LEU A 760 -32.63 -22.94 -26.75
CA LEU A 760 -33.00 -24.28 -26.25
C LEU A 760 -33.82 -25.08 -27.26
N LEU A 761 -34.77 -24.44 -27.96
CA LEU A 761 -35.63 -25.10 -28.94
C LEU A 761 -34.89 -25.49 -30.24
N LEU A 762 -33.91 -24.68 -30.66
CA LEU A 762 -33.16 -24.89 -31.90
C LEU A 762 -31.90 -25.74 -31.71
N GLU A 763 -31.19 -25.54 -30.59
CA GLU A 763 -29.88 -26.14 -30.30
C GLU A 763 -29.98 -27.33 -29.32
N GLY A 764 -31.12 -27.50 -28.63
CA GLY A 764 -31.29 -28.50 -27.57
C GLY A 764 -30.66 -28.06 -26.23
N LEU A 765 -30.31 -29.01 -25.36
CA LEU A 765 -29.66 -28.70 -24.07
C LEU A 765 -28.27 -28.08 -24.29
N HIS A 766 -27.97 -27.02 -23.54
CA HIS A 766 -26.64 -26.40 -23.57
C HIS A 766 -25.53 -27.45 -23.34
N PRO A 767 -24.45 -27.50 -24.15
CA PRO A 767 -23.44 -28.57 -24.11
C PRO A 767 -22.83 -28.85 -22.73
N LEU A 768 -22.49 -27.79 -21.98
CA LEU A 768 -21.95 -27.91 -20.61
C LEU A 768 -22.96 -28.48 -19.60
N VAL A 769 -24.24 -28.24 -19.82
CA VAL A 769 -25.33 -28.70 -18.96
C VAL A 769 -25.66 -30.15 -19.31
N ARG A 770 -25.62 -30.49 -20.60
CA ARG A 770 -25.73 -31.86 -21.11
C ARG A 770 -24.66 -32.79 -20.53
N SER A 771 -23.42 -32.33 -20.35
CA SER A 771 -22.38 -33.15 -19.68
C SER A 771 -22.69 -33.45 -18.22
N MET A 772 -23.48 -32.62 -17.53
CA MET A 772 -23.89 -32.88 -16.14
C MET A 772 -24.95 -33.99 -16.05
N ASP A 773 -25.85 -34.06 -17.04
CA ASP A 773 -26.85 -35.13 -17.13
C ASP A 773 -26.17 -36.50 -17.19
N VAL A 774 -25.17 -36.60 -18.08
CA VAL A 774 -24.37 -37.81 -18.33
C VAL A 774 -23.52 -38.20 -17.12
N ALA A 775 -23.11 -37.24 -16.28
CA ALA A 775 -22.24 -37.49 -15.13
C ALA A 775 -22.98 -37.89 -13.84
N GLU A 776 -24.31 -38.02 -13.86
CA GLU A 776 -25.16 -38.30 -12.68
C GLU A 776 -24.99 -37.31 -11.49
N LEU A 777 -24.37 -36.15 -11.70
CA LEU A 777 -23.99 -35.19 -10.64
C LEU A 777 -25.16 -34.46 -9.95
N ILE A 778 -26.41 -34.81 -10.27
CA ILE A 778 -27.60 -34.13 -9.76
C ILE A 778 -28.40 -35.12 -8.91
N ILE A 779 -28.26 -34.95 -7.59
CA ILE A 779 -29.20 -35.06 -6.46
C ILE A 779 -28.42 -34.77 -5.18
#